data_AF-A0A643FSQ1-F1
#
_entry.id   AF-A0A643FSQ1-F1
#
_cell.length_a   1.000
_cell.length_b   1.000
_cell.length_c   1.000
_cell.angle_alpha   90.00
_cell.angle_beta   90.00
_cell.angle_gamma   90.00
#
_symmetry.space_group_name_H-M   'P 1'
#
loop_
_entity.id
_entity.type
_entity.pdbx_description
1 polymer ?
#
loop_
_entity_poly.entity_id
_entity_poly.type
_entity_poly.pdbx_seq_one_letter_code
_entity_poly.pdbx_strand_id
1 'polypeptide(L)'
;MIQSGKRNDSVRLSVSVFFVFALCTIATCWVATQYLAAMLRYQPGLGEPVLAFRSGVKIYQPFSGWIWSWTWMNETGRLQDYVMRTTGIHVAGMFLSVAFGFYLWYRRSLTKQITEGLHGTAKWASLEDVQAMRFVSYEMKKGSWPFYKRVSYTANGVYLGALDTPDGRKVLRYDESAHVLAYMPSRSGKGVGLVVPTLLSYPHSTATNDLKRENFELTSGFRHSAGSLVICFDPTGTDGRSIDGRTPFRVGCSWNVCEEVREYPHDVQDAQNIAAIIADANDEGIGSDHWISTSWGLIAGLILHCKYAERDKSLTGAFNYLTDPTFEDPEQMLMGMLNAEHDPTGRFGWKDSSGRGTKVHPVVAAVARANLNREAKERASVLSTAETKLALYQDPVIARNIRRSDFRIRDLMHHEKAVSLYLVVPPSDKKRLQPLLRMFFTYLIRQLTQSMDFADGESLRSFRHRLLLLIDELPSLGKMDQLQDGLGYLAGYGITAFLFAQDTIQLVDAYGENQTITSGCQVRIASAPNTLATAKDISAMTGITTVKKQTVNYSGKRTAAMLDQMNVSEDDVERPLLTDDEAMRLPRDEIIIFNAGHNPIRAKKLRYFEMKEFKRRAEVESPTRVEIAVLKDGRVKAQWFMVQCEPREQGGILICINAYDSFPAVRLTVKQENIEEDTVVEAEYVLRRRDGAEFSDEITIDDSHFLATPRDEAFKLDPREYFEVHFSALDQEEWKGAKICGFGRRLSDYEREARRKVKQHYHKLEEDTGKVADIRLERAEQDSRYSGNVVLATEHYLVLERMGDLGAVSLHRLARLSRMPKVGERITIRYTGKKGTVA
;
A
#
# COMPACT_ATOMS: atom_id res chain seq x y z
N MET A 1 -28.72 -18.69 45.38
CA MET A 1 -28.33 -18.57 46.80
C MET A 1 -26.91 -18.04 46.87
N ILE A 2 -26.71 -17.10 47.78
CA ILE A 2 -25.59 -16.18 47.90
C ILE A 2 -24.32 -16.88 48.42
N GLN A 3 -23.20 -16.72 47.72
CA GLN A 3 -21.86 -16.73 48.34
C GLN A 3 -21.06 -15.52 47.82
N SER A 4 -21.45 -14.32 48.27
CA SER A 4 -20.63 -13.12 48.18
C SER A 4 -19.62 -13.13 49.33
N GLY A 5 -18.52 -13.86 49.16
CA GLY A 5 -17.36 -13.79 50.03
C GLY A 5 -16.34 -12.75 49.58
N LYS A 6 -16.77 -11.53 49.20
CA LYS A 6 -15.83 -10.41 49.03
C LYS A 6 -15.32 -10.01 50.42
N ARG A 7 -14.23 -10.65 50.84
CA ARG A 7 -13.46 -10.28 52.04
C ARG A 7 -13.17 -8.78 51.96
N ASN A 8 -13.52 -8.09 53.04
CA ASN A 8 -13.60 -6.64 53.12
C ASN A 8 -12.19 -6.01 53.07
N ASP A 9 -11.63 -5.82 51.87
CA ASP A 9 -10.32 -5.19 51.65
C ASP A 9 -10.25 -3.76 52.21
N SER A 10 -11.41 -3.12 52.41
CA SER A 10 -11.55 -1.85 53.12
C SER A 10 -11.04 -1.91 54.57
N VAL A 11 -11.23 -3.04 55.28
CA VAL A 11 -10.82 -3.21 56.68
C VAL A 11 -9.31 -3.42 56.77
N ARG A 12 -8.71 -4.26 55.92
CA ARG A 12 -7.25 -4.44 55.87
C ARG A 12 -6.50 -3.16 55.47
N LEU A 13 -7.11 -2.35 54.62
CA LEU A 13 -6.54 -1.08 54.15
C LEU A 13 -6.64 0.03 55.21
N SER A 14 -7.78 0.16 55.89
CA SER A 14 -7.93 1.06 57.04
C SER A 14 -6.94 0.71 58.14
N VAL A 15 -6.70 -0.58 58.38
CA VAL A 15 -5.67 -1.04 59.31
C VAL A 15 -4.27 -0.65 58.84
N SER A 16 -3.95 -0.72 57.54
CA SER A 16 -2.63 -0.36 57.01
C SER A 16 -2.35 1.14 57.07
N VAL A 17 -3.34 1.98 56.72
CA VAL A 17 -3.23 3.45 56.83
C VAL A 17 -3.14 3.86 58.30
N PHE A 18 -3.94 3.24 59.17
CA PHE A 18 -3.86 3.43 60.61
C PHE A 18 -2.50 3.01 61.17
N PHE A 19 -1.92 1.92 60.66
CA PHE A 19 -0.59 1.46 61.06
C PHE A 19 0.51 2.45 60.67
N VAL A 20 0.48 2.97 59.44
CA VAL A 20 1.42 4.01 58.99
C VAL A 20 1.28 5.28 59.82
N PHE A 21 0.04 5.69 60.12
CA PHE A 21 -0.25 6.82 61.00
C PHE A 21 0.30 6.61 62.42
N ALA A 22 0.07 5.44 63.01
CA ALA A 22 0.59 5.09 64.32
C ALA A 22 2.13 5.12 64.35
N LEU A 23 2.77 4.62 63.29
CA LEU A 23 4.23 4.57 63.17
C LEU A 23 4.84 5.97 63.03
N CYS A 24 4.20 6.87 62.25
CA CYS A 24 4.61 8.28 62.16
C CYS A 24 4.45 9.02 63.50
N THR A 25 3.37 8.73 64.24
CA THR A 25 3.14 9.31 65.56
C THR A 25 4.20 8.83 66.57
N ILE A 26 4.50 7.54 66.59
CA ILE A 26 5.56 6.96 67.43
C ILE A 26 6.92 7.60 67.10
N ALA A 27 7.26 7.71 65.82
CA ALA A 27 8.51 8.33 65.38
C ALA A 27 8.61 9.80 65.82
N THR A 28 7.52 10.56 65.72
CA THR A 28 7.44 11.94 66.19
C THR A 28 7.68 12.05 67.69
N CYS A 29 6.98 11.24 68.49
CA CYS A 29 7.17 11.22 69.94
C CYS A 29 8.61 10.85 70.31
N TRP A 30 9.22 9.93 69.55
CA TRP A 30 10.59 9.53 69.78
C TRP A 30 11.59 10.65 69.48
N VAL A 31 11.41 11.36 68.37
CA VAL A 31 12.21 12.54 68.01
C VAL A 31 12.09 13.61 69.09
N ALA A 32 10.87 13.91 69.54
CA ALA A 32 10.64 14.89 70.59
C ALA A 32 11.29 14.48 71.93
N THR A 33 11.25 13.18 72.26
CA THR A 33 11.92 12.64 73.44
C THR A 33 13.44 12.76 73.36
N GLN A 34 14.05 12.41 72.22
CA GLN A 34 15.52 12.56 72.06
C GLN A 34 15.94 14.02 72.04
N TYR A 35 15.14 14.90 71.45
CA TYR A 35 15.36 16.35 71.45
C TYR A 35 15.39 16.90 72.87
N LEU A 36 14.41 16.53 73.70
CA LEU A 36 14.36 16.91 75.11
C LEU A 36 15.56 16.37 75.89
N ALA A 37 15.91 15.09 75.68
CA ALA A 37 17.05 14.46 76.35
C ALA A 37 18.39 15.15 75.99
N ALA A 38 18.55 15.56 74.72
CA ALA A 38 19.72 16.31 74.26
C ALA A 38 19.78 17.72 74.88
N MET A 39 18.64 18.44 74.94
CA MET A 39 18.56 19.76 75.58
C MET A 39 18.95 19.73 77.06
N LEU A 40 18.55 18.66 77.76
CA LEU A 40 18.85 18.44 79.18
C LEU A 40 20.16 17.67 79.40
N ARG A 41 20.99 17.54 78.35
CA ARG A 41 22.32 16.91 78.38
C ARG A 41 22.33 15.53 79.03
N TYR A 42 21.29 14.72 78.81
CA TYR A 42 21.20 13.34 79.27
C TYR A 42 21.38 13.15 80.80
N GLN A 43 20.92 14.15 81.57
CA GLN A 43 21.00 14.16 83.03
C GLN A 43 20.32 12.95 83.69
N PRO A 44 20.79 12.48 84.86
CA PRO A 44 20.22 11.29 85.54
C PRO A 44 18.71 11.39 85.84
N GLY A 45 18.18 12.59 86.07
CA GLY A 45 16.75 12.83 86.36
C GLY A 45 15.77 12.58 85.20
N LEU A 46 16.26 12.21 84.01
CA LEU A 46 15.44 11.81 82.86
C LEU A 46 14.98 10.33 82.91
N GLY A 47 15.45 9.57 83.91
CA GLY A 47 15.21 8.14 84.03
C GLY A 47 16.25 7.28 83.31
N GLU A 48 16.02 5.97 83.28
CA GLU A 48 16.93 5.01 82.64
C GLU A 48 16.73 4.99 81.10
N PRO A 49 17.82 5.10 80.32
CA PRO A 49 17.73 4.97 78.88
C PRO A 49 17.61 3.51 78.44
N VAL A 50 17.03 3.28 77.26
CA VAL A 50 16.92 1.95 76.65
C VAL A 50 18.27 1.50 76.10
N LEU A 51 19.05 2.43 75.55
CA LEU A 51 20.38 2.20 74.99
C LEU A 51 21.29 3.37 75.35
N ALA A 52 22.50 3.08 75.81
CA ALA A 52 23.52 4.09 76.11
C ALA A 52 24.78 3.79 75.29
N PHE A 53 25.25 4.77 74.52
CA PHE A 53 26.46 4.65 73.70
C PHE A 53 27.68 5.18 74.45
N ARG A 54 28.87 4.64 74.15
CA ARG A 54 30.15 5.10 74.71
C ARG A 54 30.47 6.57 74.41
N SER A 55 29.78 7.18 73.43
CA SER A 55 29.87 8.60 73.07
C SER A 55 29.13 9.55 74.02
N GLY A 56 28.42 9.03 75.04
CA GLY A 56 27.63 9.84 75.98
C GLY A 56 26.18 10.11 75.55
N VAL A 57 25.80 9.69 74.34
CA VAL A 57 24.41 9.77 73.84
C VAL A 57 23.58 8.63 74.44
N LYS A 58 22.43 8.97 75.02
CA LYS A 58 21.47 8.02 75.61
C LYS A 58 20.15 8.05 74.84
N ILE A 59 19.65 6.88 74.41
CA ILE A 59 18.37 6.73 73.71
C ILE A 59 17.28 6.30 74.69
N TYR A 60 16.27 7.15 74.85
CA TYR A 60 15.07 6.91 75.68
C TYR A 60 13.90 6.31 74.88
N GLN A 61 12.90 5.74 75.58
CA GLN A 61 11.68 5.22 74.95
C GLN A 61 10.88 6.35 74.28
N PRO A 62 10.15 6.09 73.18
CA PRO A 62 9.44 7.12 72.41
C PRO A 62 8.52 8.06 73.19
N PHE A 63 7.94 7.60 74.30
CA PHE A 63 6.96 8.37 75.07
C PHE A 63 7.52 8.97 76.37
N SER A 64 8.78 8.70 76.71
CA SER A 64 9.38 9.20 77.96
C SER A 64 9.42 10.72 78.02
N GLY A 65 9.64 11.40 76.89
CA GLY A 65 9.65 12.85 76.84
C GLY A 65 8.28 13.48 77.08
N TRP A 66 7.20 12.78 76.72
CA TRP A 66 5.83 13.19 77.03
C TRP A 66 5.53 13.05 78.53
N ILE A 67 5.90 11.92 79.13
CA ILE A 67 5.75 11.68 80.57
C ILE A 67 6.53 12.73 81.37
N TRP A 68 7.78 13.00 80.97
CA TRP A 68 8.61 14.02 81.61
C TRP A 68 8.01 15.42 81.48
N SER A 69 7.55 15.78 80.27
CA SER A 69 6.91 17.07 80.01
C SER A 69 5.65 17.27 80.85
N TRP A 70 4.88 16.19 81.07
CA TRP A 70 3.68 16.20 81.92
C TRP A 70 4.01 16.39 83.41
N THR A 71 5.02 15.68 83.93
CA THR A 71 5.42 15.79 85.35
C THR A 71 5.89 17.20 85.72
N TRP A 72 6.55 17.89 84.80
CA TRP A 72 7.17 19.21 85.05
C TRP A 72 6.43 20.37 84.38
N MET A 73 5.17 20.16 83.98
CA MET A 73 4.38 21.14 83.21
C MET A 73 4.08 22.44 83.98
N ASN A 74 4.09 22.39 85.32
CA ASN A 74 3.78 23.53 86.20
C ASN A 74 5.02 24.20 86.81
N GLU A 75 6.23 23.77 86.43
CA GLU A 75 7.47 24.38 86.93
C GLU A 75 7.77 25.71 86.24
N THR A 76 8.50 26.58 86.94
CA THR A 76 8.84 27.93 86.46
C THR A 76 10.33 28.05 86.07
N GLY A 77 10.63 28.92 85.10
CA GLY A 77 12.01 29.19 84.65
C GLY A 77 12.42 28.43 83.38
N ARG A 78 13.72 28.15 83.22
CA ARG A 78 14.28 27.53 81.98
C ARG A 78 13.71 26.14 81.65
N LEU A 79 13.22 25.42 82.66
CA LEU A 79 12.61 24.10 82.47
C LEU A 79 11.30 24.19 81.67
N GLN A 80 10.53 25.25 81.90
CA GLN A 80 9.27 25.51 81.21
C GLN A 80 9.45 25.71 79.70
N ASP A 81 10.53 26.39 79.27
CA ASP A 81 10.85 26.58 77.85
C ASP A 81 11.16 25.24 77.16
N TYR A 82 11.88 24.34 77.83
CA TYR A 82 12.18 23.01 77.30
C TYR A 82 10.93 22.12 77.21
N VAL A 83 10.07 22.14 78.23
CA VAL A 83 8.77 21.44 78.22
C VAL A 83 7.87 21.98 77.10
N MET A 84 7.76 23.30 76.94
CA MET A 84 6.93 23.93 75.91
C MET A 84 7.41 23.61 74.50
N ARG A 85 8.71 23.70 74.22
CA ARG A 85 9.27 23.35 72.90
C ARG A 85 9.08 21.88 72.58
N THR A 86 9.28 20.99 73.56
CA THR A 86 9.09 19.56 73.39
C THR A 86 7.63 19.23 73.13
N THR A 87 6.71 19.85 73.86
CA THR A 87 5.25 19.73 73.65
C THR A 87 4.85 20.25 72.27
N GLY A 88 5.44 21.37 71.82
CA GLY A 88 5.26 21.91 70.47
C GLY A 88 5.67 20.95 69.36
N ILE A 89 6.80 20.25 69.50
CA ILE A 89 7.26 19.24 68.53
C ILE A 89 6.26 18.07 68.46
N HIS A 90 5.75 17.61 69.59
CA HIS A 90 4.76 16.52 69.60
C HIS A 90 3.45 16.93 68.92
N VAL A 91 2.91 18.10 69.27
CA VAL A 91 1.67 18.61 68.66
C VAL A 91 1.85 18.80 67.15
N ALA A 92 2.95 19.43 66.73
CA ALA A 92 3.24 19.66 65.32
C ALA A 92 3.38 18.35 64.53
N GLY A 93 4.12 17.37 65.04
CA GLY A 93 4.28 16.11 64.31
C GLY A 93 3.05 15.20 64.37
N MET A 94 2.18 15.34 65.37
CA MET A 94 0.86 14.69 65.37
C MET A 94 -0.05 15.27 64.28
N PHE A 95 -0.08 16.59 64.12
CA PHE A 95 -0.78 17.24 63.01
C PHE A 95 -0.23 16.82 61.64
N LEU A 96 1.09 16.77 61.47
CA LEU A 96 1.72 16.30 60.23
C LEU A 96 1.39 14.83 59.93
N SER A 97 1.37 13.97 60.94
CA SER A 97 1.01 12.55 60.79
C SER A 97 -0.44 12.39 60.33
N VAL A 98 -1.37 13.18 60.89
CA VAL A 98 -2.79 13.18 60.45
C VAL A 98 -2.91 13.67 59.01
N ALA A 99 -2.24 14.78 58.66
CA ALA A 99 -2.25 15.34 57.33
C ALA A 99 -1.69 14.35 56.29
N PHE A 100 -0.60 13.65 56.61
CA PHE A 100 0.00 12.64 55.74
C PHE A 100 -0.90 11.41 55.57
N GLY A 101 -1.51 10.92 56.66
CA GLY A 101 -2.49 9.83 56.60
C GLY A 101 -3.70 10.18 55.73
N PHE A 102 -4.23 11.40 55.88
CA PHE A 102 -5.31 11.93 55.05
C PHE A 102 -4.89 12.07 53.59
N TYR A 103 -3.67 12.56 53.31
CA TYR A 103 -3.13 12.65 51.96
C TYR A 103 -3.03 11.29 51.28
N LEU A 104 -2.53 10.25 51.98
CA LEU A 104 -2.46 8.88 51.45
C LEU A 104 -3.85 8.30 51.18
N TRP A 105 -4.80 8.54 52.09
CA TRP A 105 -6.20 8.13 51.91
C TRP A 105 -6.84 8.85 50.71
N TYR A 106 -6.69 10.18 50.61
CA TYR A 106 -7.22 11.01 49.53
C TYR A 106 -6.62 10.64 48.16
N ARG A 107 -5.29 10.47 48.08
CA ARG A 107 -4.62 10.09 46.83
C ARG A 107 -5.11 8.73 46.31
N ARG A 108 -5.44 7.81 47.22
CA ARG A 108 -5.96 6.48 46.85
C ARG A 108 -7.47 6.46 46.66
N SER A 109 -8.26 7.33 47.30
CA SER A 109 -9.69 7.46 47.03
C SER A 109 -9.97 8.00 45.62
N LEU A 110 -9.02 8.76 45.06
CA LEU A 110 -9.00 9.13 43.64
C LEU A 110 -8.72 7.92 42.72
N THR A 111 -8.16 6.83 43.23
CA THR A 111 -7.92 5.57 42.51
C THR A 111 -9.08 4.60 42.77
N LYS A 112 -10.30 4.94 42.31
CA LYS A 112 -11.45 4.04 42.41
C LYS A 112 -11.20 2.75 41.61
N GLN A 113 -11.39 1.59 42.22
CA GLN A 113 -11.51 0.31 41.51
C GLN A 113 -12.71 0.39 40.58
N ILE A 114 -12.44 0.49 39.28
CA ILE A 114 -13.42 0.35 38.21
C ILE A 114 -13.80 -1.14 38.19
N THR A 115 -15.10 -1.45 38.23
CA THR A 115 -15.60 -2.75 37.77
C THR A 115 -15.45 -2.78 36.25
N GLU A 116 -14.20 -2.93 35.77
CA GLU A 116 -13.93 -2.98 34.33
C GLU A 116 -14.67 -4.17 33.73
N GLY A 117 -15.54 -3.89 32.74
CA GLY A 117 -16.02 -4.93 31.84
C GLY A 117 -17.32 -5.67 32.21
N LEU A 118 -18.21 -5.11 33.05
CA LEU A 118 -19.48 -5.78 33.38
C LEU A 118 -20.29 -6.18 32.13
N HIS A 119 -20.39 -5.27 31.16
CA HIS A 119 -21.07 -5.47 29.88
C HIS A 119 -20.10 -5.70 28.71
N GLY A 120 -18.83 -5.33 28.87
CA GLY A 120 -17.82 -5.47 27.83
C GLY A 120 -16.58 -4.62 28.12
N THR A 121 -15.43 -5.11 27.68
CA THR A 121 -14.09 -4.56 27.95
C THR A 121 -13.50 -3.80 26.75
N ALA A 122 -14.28 -3.57 25.69
CA ALA A 122 -13.78 -2.91 24.49
C ALA A 122 -13.25 -1.51 24.81
N LYS A 123 -12.05 -1.20 24.30
CA LYS A 123 -11.42 0.12 24.46
C LYS A 123 -10.56 0.43 23.25
N TRP A 124 -10.28 1.71 23.03
CA TRP A 124 -9.32 2.13 22.00
C TRP A 124 -7.90 1.72 22.42
N ALA A 125 -7.13 1.28 21.43
CA ALA A 125 -5.73 0.93 21.62
C ALA A 125 -4.90 2.12 22.12
N SER A 126 -4.10 1.88 23.15
CA SER A 126 -3.07 2.77 23.65
C SER A 126 -1.79 2.69 22.79
N LEU A 127 -0.83 3.60 23.03
CA LEU A 127 0.48 3.52 22.38
C LEU A 127 1.20 2.21 22.70
N GLU A 128 1.07 1.69 23.92
CA GLU A 128 1.64 0.41 24.32
C GLU A 128 1.01 -0.76 23.55
N ASP A 129 -0.30 -0.73 23.35
CA ASP A 129 -1.00 -1.72 22.52
C ASP A 129 -0.48 -1.69 21.08
N VAL A 130 -0.31 -0.48 20.51
CA VAL A 130 0.20 -0.29 19.14
C VAL A 130 1.67 -0.73 18.99
N GLN A 131 2.49 -0.56 20.04
CA GLN A 131 3.85 -1.11 20.09
C GLN A 131 3.85 -2.63 20.19
N ALA A 132 2.94 -3.21 20.98
CA ALA A 132 2.76 -4.66 21.07
C ALA A 132 2.28 -5.28 19.74
N MET A 133 1.42 -4.56 19.01
CA MET A 133 1.02 -4.89 17.63
C MET A 133 2.14 -4.69 16.60
N ARG A 134 3.29 -4.11 17.00
CA ARG A 134 4.43 -3.84 16.13
C ARG A 134 4.12 -2.92 14.94
N PHE A 135 3.16 -2.02 15.11
CA PHE A 135 2.77 -1.07 14.06
C PHE A 135 3.65 0.20 14.04
N VAL A 136 4.42 0.46 15.10
CA VAL A 136 5.32 1.61 15.18
C VAL A 136 6.74 1.15 15.41
N SER A 137 7.71 1.96 14.98
CA SER A 137 9.11 1.75 15.36
C SER A 137 9.33 2.24 16.80
N TYR A 138 10.09 1.48 17.59
CA TYR A 138 10.38 1.82 18.99
C TYR A 138 11.73 1.23 19.44
N GLU A 139 12.28 1.81 20.51
CA GLU A 139 13.42 1.26 21.24
C GLU A 139 13.02 0.96 22.68
N MET A 140 13.42 -0.20 23.20
CA MET A 140 13.17 -0.59 24.57
C MET A 140 14.42 -1.20 25.23
N LYS A 141 14.48 -1.10 26.56
CA LYS A 141 15.49 -1.77 27.38
C LYS A 141 14.91 -3.11 27.86
N LYS A 142 15.52 -4.22 27.49
CA LYS A 142 15.13 -5.59 27.87
C LYS A 142 16.12 -6.14 28.90
N GLY A 143 15.61 -6.64 30.04
CA GLY A 143 16.41 -7.21 31.12
C GLY A 143 16.33 -6.41 32.42
N SER A 144 16.82 -7.00 33.50
CA SER A 144 16.81 -6.39 34.83
C SER A 144 18.06 -5.56 35.05
N TRP A 145 17.93 -4.48 35.84
CA TRP A 145 19.09 -3.71 36.26
C TRP A 145 20.10 -4.61 37.02
N PRO A 146 21.41 -4.51 36.78
CA PRO A 146 22.11 -3.54 35.91
C PRO A 146 22.29 -3.98 34.44
N PHE A 147 21.92 -5.20 34.07
CA PHE A 147 22.23 -5.83 32.78
C PHE A 147 21.12 -5.66 31.72
N TYR A 148 20.62 -4.44 31.51
CA TYR A 148 19.64 -4.21 30.45
C TYR A 148 20.30 -4.16 29.05
N LYS A 149 19.69 -4.82 28.07
CA LYS A 149 20.05 -4.76 26.65
C LYS A 149 19.09 -3.83 25.91
N ARG A 150 19.61 -2.92 25.08
CA ARG A 150 18.75 -2.12 24.18
C ARG A 150 18.31 -2.99 22.99
N VAL A 151 17.02 -2.97 22.70
CA VAL A 151 16.40 -3.66 21.57
C VAL A 151 15.58 -2.64 20.79
N SER A 152 15.88 -2.49 19.50
CA SER A 152 15.16 -1.62 18.58
C SER A 152 14.29 -2.47 17.64
N TYR A 153 13.07 -2.01 17.38
CA TYR A 153 12.19 -2.56 16.36
C TYR A 153 11.86 -1.47 15.34
N THR A 154 11.91 -1.82 14.05
CA THR A 154 11.57 -0.92 12.95
C THR A 154 10.40 -1.49 12.17
N ALA A 155 9.30 -0.75 12.08
CA ALA A 155 8.14 -1.14 11.31
C ALA A 155 8.35 -0.82 9.82
N ASN A 156 8.56 -1.85 8.98
CA ASN A 156 8.90 -1.70 7.56
C ASN A 156 7.91 -2.36 6.61
N GLY A 157 6.68 -1.85 6.49
CA GLY A 157 5.77 -2.37 5.47
C GLY A 157 4.72 -1.38 5.01
N VAL A 158 3.50 -1.87 4.80
CA VAL A 158 2.39 -1.09 4.26
C VAL A 158 1.93 -0.05 5.27
N TYR A 159 1.52 1.11 4.77
CA TYR A 159 1.07 2.22 5.60
C TYR A 159 -0.37 2.00 6.01
N LEU A 160 -0.64 2.09 7.31
CA LEU A 160 -1.98 1.94 7.87
C LEU A 160 -2.60 3.28 8.24
N GLY A 161 -1.79 4.26 8.68
CA GLY A 161 -2.26 5.53 9.21
C GLY A 161 -1.24 6.18 10.15
N ALA A 162 -1.71 7.04 11.06
CA ALA A 162 -0.91 7.62 12.12
C ALA A 162 -1.68 7.72 13.44
N LEU A 163 -0.96 7.61 14.55
CA LEU A 163 -1.49 7.84 15.90
C LEU A 163 -0.87 9.12 16.46
N ASP A 164 -1.71 10.08 16.84
CA ASP A 164 -1.25 11.28 17.54
C ASP A 164 -1.03 10.95 19.02
N THR A 165 0.19 11.20 19.52
CA THR A 165 0.58 10.95 20.91
C THR A 165 1.12 12.23 21.54
N PRO A 166 1.21 12.33 22.88
CA PRO A 166 1.85 13.47 23.54
C PRO A 166 3.29 13.74 23.07
N ASP A 167 4.01 12.68 22.67
CA ASP A 167 5.38 12.76 22.14
C ASP A 167 5.43 13.02 20.61
N GLY A 168 4.29 13.37 20.01
CA GLY A 168 4.12 13.64 18.59
C GLY A 168 3.44 12.53 17.81
N ARG A 169 3.32 12.73 16.50
CA ARG A 169 2.65 11.80 15.57
C ARG A 169 3.51 10.57 15.30
N LYS A 170 2.96 9.37 15.51
CA LYS A 170 3.59 8.08 15.21
C LYS A 170 2.94 7.46 13.98
N VAL A 171 3.74 7.16 12.96
CA VAL A 171 3.26 6.52 11.72
C VAL A 171 3.06 5.02 11.96
N LEU A 172 1.90 4.51 11.58
CA LEU A 172 1.52 3.10 11.70
C LEU A 172 1.85 2.36 10.40
N ARG A 173 2.66 1.31 10.50
CA ARG A 173 3.08 0.45 9.37
C ARG A 173 2.97 -1.03 9.73
N TYR A 174 2.54 -1.84 8.78
CA TYR A 174 2.42 -3.28 8.93
C TYR A 174 3.41 -4.03 8.04
N ASP A 175 4.34 -4.75 8.66
CA ASP A 175 5.46 -5.44 7.99
C ASP A 175 5.34 -6.98 8.03
N GLU A 176 4.37 -7.52 8.75
CA GLU A 176 4.23 -8.97 8.86
C GLU A 176 3.68 -9.59 7.57
N SER A 177 3.78 -10.91 7.45
CA SER A 177 3.43 -11.63 6.22
C SER A 177 1.93 -11.77 5.97
N ALA A 178 1.05 -11.31 6.87
CA ALA A 178 -0.40 -11.45 6.68
C ALA A 178 -0.99 -10.35 5.78
N HIS A 179 -2.31 -10.37 5.62
CA HIS A 179 -3.01 -9.58 4.61
C HIS A 179 -3.82 -8.42 5.20
N VAL A 180 -4.03 -7.39 4.40
CA VAL A 180 -4.72 -6.15 4.80
C VAL A 180 -5.93 -5.93 3.89
N LEU A 181 -7.10 -5.72 4.49
CA LEU A 181 -8.33 -5.32 3.78
C LEU A 181 -8.74 -3.90 4.21
N ALA A 182 -8.98 -3.02 3.26
CA ALA A 182 -9.41 -1.65 3.53
C ALA A 182 -10.78 -1.36 2.91
N TYR A 183 -11.76 -1.06 3.78
CA TYR A 183 -13.08 -0.52 3.42
C TYR A 183 -12.98 1.00 3.28
N MET A 184 -12.80 1.43 2.04
CA MET A 184 -12.47 2.80 1.68
C MET A 184 -13.43 3.29 0.59
N PRO A 185 -14.54 3.96 0.97
CA PRO A 185 -15.46 4.54 0.00
C PRO A 185 -14.76 5.50 -0.95
N SER A 186 -15.39 5.78 -2.09
CA SER A 186 -14.87 6.77 -3.05
C SER A 186 -14.52 8.09 -2.35
N ARG A 187 -13.33 8.64 -2.65
CA ARG A 187 -12.78 9.88 -2.06
C ARG A 187 -12.48 9.85 -0.56
N SER A 188 -12.41 8.66 0.05
CA SER A 188 -11.96 8.50 1.44
C SER A 188 -10.45 8.74 1.65
N GLY A 189 -9.67 8.94 0.58
CA GLY A 189 -8.23 9.19 0.64
C GLY A 189 -7.36 7.94 0.55
N LYS A 190 -7.87 6.81 0.00
CA LYS A 190 -7.11 5.55 -0.16
C LYS A 190 -5.76 5.75 -0.85
N GLY A 191 -5.75 6.45 -1.99
CA GLY A 191 -4.55 6.72 -2.77
C GLY A 191 -3.55 7.58 -1.99
N VAL A 192 -4.07 8.64 -1.37
CA VAL A 192 -3.29 9.68 -0.68
C VAL A 192 -2.63 9.17 0.61
N GLY A 193 -3.31 8.32 1.37
CA GLY A 193 -2.90 7.94 2.73
C GLY A 193 -2.39 6.51 2.89
N LEU A 194 -2.78 5.60 2.01
CA LEU A 194 -2.43 4.18 2.13
C LEU A 194 -1.57 3.72 0.94
N VAL A 195 -2.07 3.86 -0.30
CA VAL A 195 -1.44 3.30 -1.50
C VAL A 195 -0.13 4.01 -1.86
N VAL A 196 -0.17 5.33 -2.12
CA VAL A 196 1.02 6.09 -2.57
C VAL A 196 2.15 6.06 -1.52
N PRO A 197 1.90 6.33 -0.22
CA PRO A 197 2.94 6.19 0.80
C PRO A 197 3.57 4.79 0.85
N THR A 198 2.75 3.74 0.70
CA THR A 198 3.23 2.35 0.66
C THR A 198 4.15 2.12 -0.54
N LEU A 199 3.72 2.46 -1.75
CA LEU A 199 4.52 2.26 -2.95
C LEU A 199 5.82 3.10 -2.95
N LEU A 200 5.80 4.29 -2.36
CA LEU A 200 6.99 5.16 -2.23
C LEU A 200 7.99 4.73 -1.14
N SER A 201 7.72 3.64 -0.42
CA SER A 201 8.56 3.22 0.70
C SER A 201 8.77 1.70 0.82
N TYR A 202 7.94 0.89 0.16
CA TYR A 202 8.04 -0.56 0.20
C TYR A 202 9.32 -1.01 -0.52
N PRO A 203 10.26 -1.67 0.17
CA PRO A 203 11.59 -1.93 -0.37
C PRO A 203 11.65 -3.11 -1.33
N HIS A 204 10.65 -3.99 -1.31
CA HIS A 204 10.60 -5.19 -2.15
C HIS A 204 9.67 -4.99 -3.36
N SER A 205 9.36 -6.08 -4.03
CA SER A 205 8.55 -6.11 -5.24
C SER A 205 7.09 -5.78 -4.98
N THR A 206 6.43 -5.20 -5.98
CA THR A 206 5.02 -4.84 -5.93
C THR A 206 4.32 -5.25 -7.22
N ALA A 207 3.13 -5.82 -7.13
CA ALA A 207 2.21 -5.99 -8.25
C ALA A 207 0.93 -5.20 -7.94
N THR A 208 0.70 -4.11 -8.67
CA THR A 208 -0.34 -3.12 -8.36
C THR A 208 -1.38 -3.06 -9.47
N ASN A 209 -2.65 -3.32 -9.15
CA ASN A 209 -3.78 -2.96 -10.01
C ASN A 209 -3.99 -1.44 -9.96
N ASP A 210 -3.81 -0.75 -11.09
CA ASP A 210 -3.85 0.70 -11.21
C ASP A 210 -4.90 1.15 -12.23
N LEU A 211 -6.14 1.32 -11.76
CA LEU A 211 -7.28 1.70 -12.60
C LEU A 211 -7.18 3.10 -13.22
N LYS A 212 -6.26 3.96 -12.76
CA LYS A 212 -6.17 5.36 -13.22
C LYS A 212 -4.79 5.75 -13.72
N ARG A 213 -3.86 4.79 -13.76
CA ARG A 213 -2.42 5.04 -13.97
C ARG A 213 -1.81 5.99 -12.93
N GLU A 214 -2.53 6.31 -11.86
CA GLU A 214 -2.09 7.33 -10.89
C GLU A 214 -0.96 6.79 -10.02
N ASN A 215 -0.99 5.51 -9.70
CA ASN A 215 0.04 4.86 -8.90
C ASN A 215 1.34 4.78 -9.70
N PHE A 216 1.27 4.42 -10.99
CA PHE A 216 2.42 4.45 -11.88
C PHE A 216 3.01 5.86 -11.95
N GLU A 217 2.22 6.87 -12.29
CA GLU A 217 2.74 8.23 -12.48
C GLU A 217 3.31 8.85 -11.19
N LEU A 218 2.74 8.56 -10.02
CA LEU A 218 3.20 9.13 -8.76
C LEU A 218 4.34 8.36 -8.09
N THR A 219 4.55 7.09 -8.41
CA THR A 219 5.43 6.23 -7.59
C THR A 219 6.52 5.51 -8.36
N SER A 220 6.33 5.27 -9.66
CA SER A 220 7.31 4.56 -10.49
C SER A 220 8.64 5.32 -10.59
N GLY A 221 8.62 6.65 -10.69
CA GLY A 221 9.82 7.48 -10.80
C GLY A 221 10.77 7.28 -9.62
N PHE A 222 10.26 7.41 -8.40
CA PHE A 222 11.07 7.16 -7.20
C PHE A 222 11.52 5.70 -7.12
N ARG A 223 10.62 4.74 -7.34
CA ARG A 223 10.96 3.31 -7.25
C ARG A 223 12.05 2.92 -8.25
N HIS A 224 12.01 3.48 -9.46
CA HIS A 224 13.06 3.33 -10.47
C HIS A 224 14.40 3.88 -9.99
N SER A 225 14.43 5.13 -9.53
CA SER A 225 15.65 5.76 -8.99
C SER A 225 16.20 5.07 -7.74
N ALA A 226 15.34 4.39 -6.98
CA ALA A 226 15.72 3.58 -5.82
C ALA A 226 16.24 2.17 -6.20
N GLY A 227 16.33 1.86 -7.49
CA GLY A 227 16.90 0.61 -8.02
C GLY A 227 15.87 -0.49 -8.33
N SER A 228 14.57 -0.23 -8.20
CA SER A 228 13.55 -1.19 -8.60
C SER A 228 13.37 -1.19 -10.12
N LEU A 229 13.30 -2.39 -10.70
CA LEU A 229 12.90 -2.59 -12.08
C LEU A 229 11.39 -2.29 -12.22
N VAL A 230 11.05 -1.18 -12.88
CA VAL A 230 9.66 -0.78 -13.09
C VAL A 230 9.11 -1.42 -14.35
N ILE A 231 7.92 -2.01 -14.24
CA ILE A 231 7.18 -2.60 -15.35
C ILE A 231 5.79 -1.97 -15.38
N CYS A 232 5.39 -1.42 -16.52
CA CYS A 232 4.04 -0.96 -16.78
C CYS A 232 3.38 -1.94 -17.75
N PHE A 233 2.35 -2.68 -17.34
CA PHE A 233 1.52 -3.46 -18.26
C PHE A 233 0.22 -2.70 -18.52
N ASP A 234 0.10 -2.16 -19.73
CA ASP A 234 -1.08 -1.43 -20.21
C ASP A 234 -1.60 -2.13 -21.47
N PRO A 235 -2.60 -3.04 -21.35
CA PRO A 235 -3.10 -3.81 -22.48
C PRO A 235 -3.83 -2.95 -23.52
N THR A 236 -4.22 -1.73 -23.15
CA THR A 236 -4.87 -0.74 -24.03
C THR A 236 -3.90 0.31 -24.57
N GLY A 237 -2.63 0.23 -24.19
CA GLY A 237 -1.63 1.23 -24.53
C GLY A 237 -1.40 1.30 -26.03
N THR A 238 -1.55 2.50 -26.60
CA THR A 238 -1.20 2.84 -27.99
C THR A 238 0.19 3.46 -28.07
N ASP A 239 0.78 3.51 -29.26
CA ASP A 239 2.10 4.12 -29.43
C ASP A 239 1.98 5.64 -29.58
N GLY A 240 2.81 6.36 -28.84
CA GLY A 240 3.06 7.78 -29.06
C GLY A 240 4.18 7.99 -30.09
N ARG A 241 4.49 9.26 -30.35
CA ARG A 241 5.60 9.69 -31.21
C ARG A 241 6.50 10.67 -30.47
N SER A 242 7.77 10.66 -30.81
CA SER A 242 8.75 11.68 -30.43
C SER A 242 8.34 13.08 -30.90
N ILE A 243 9.01 14.09 -30.35
CA ILE A 243 8.83 15.50 -30.68
C ILE A 243 8.92 15.81 -32.19
N ASP A 244 9.77 15.08 -32.92
CA ASP A 244 9.95 15.21 -34.37
C ASP A 244 9.00 14.34 -35.20
N GLY A 245 8.14 13.55 -34.54
CA GLY A 245 7.18 12.65 -35.17
C GLY A 245 7.76 11.33 -35.71
N ARG A 246 9.08 11.09 -35.57
CA ARG A 246 9.77 9.97 -36.23
C ARG A 246 9.80 8.70 -35.39
N THR A 247 10.26 8.79 -34.15
CA THR A 247 10.47 7.65 -33.26
C THR A 247 9.16 7.26 -32.57
N PRO A 248 8.62 6.05 -32.78
CA PRO A 248 7.50 5.57 -31.98
C PRO A 248 7.96 5.25 -30.56
N PHE A 249 7.09 5.47 -29.58
CA PHE A 249 7.36 5.03 -28.22
C PHE A 249 6.10 4.49 -27.54
N ARG A 250 6.31 3.58 -26.60
CA ARG A 250 5.27 3.04 -25.73
C ARG A 250 5.87 2.78 -24.36
N VAL A 251 5.16 3.20 -23.31
CA VAL A 251 5.60 2.96 -21.93
C VAL A 251 5.28 1.52 -21.50
N GLY A 252 4.17 0.96 -22.01
CA GLY A 252 3.71 -0.40 -21.73
C GLY A 252 4.65 -1.50 -22.22
N CYS A 253 5.02 -2.39 -21.31
CA CYS A 253 5.56 -3.71 -21.56
C CYS A 253 4.43 -4.67 -21.98
N SER A 254 4.77 -5.75 -22.66
CA SER A 254 3.87 -6.80 -23.12
C SER A 254 3.99 -8.05 -22.25
N TRP A 255 2.87 -8.77 -22.09
CA TRP A 255 2.83 -10.07 -21.42
C TRP A 255 1.93 -11.03 -22.18
N ASN A 256 2.54 -12.11 -22.67
CA ASN A 256 1.88 -13.22 -23.33
C ASN A 256 1.85 -14.43 -22.38
N VAL A 257 0.66 -14.77 -21.89
CA VAL A 257 0.46 -15.93 -21.01
C VAL A 257 0.90 -17.25 -21.66
N CYS A 258 0.83 -17.38 -22.98
CA CYS A 258 1.23 -18.59 -23.69
C CYS A 258 2.76 -18.80 -23.70
N GLU A 259 3.56 -17.73 -23.51
CA GLU A 259 5.01 -17.84 -23.33
C GLU A 259 5.40 -18.32 -21.92
N GLU A 260 4.46 -18.33 -20.98
CA GLU A 260 4.66 -18.87 -19.63
C GLU A 260 4.44 -20.40 -19.59
N VAL A 261 3.85 -20.98 -20.65
CA VAL A 261 3.70 -22.44 -20.80
C VAL A 261 5.07 -23.06 -20.98
N ARG A 262 5.47 -23.97 -20.08
CA ARG A 262 6.75 -24.68 -20.16
C ARG A 262 6.79 -25.64 -21.36
N GLU A 263 7.94 -26.22 -21.67
CA GLU A 263 8.02 -27.32 -22.63
C GLU A 263 7.53 -28.64 -22.01
N TYR A 264 7.28 -29.64 -22.85
CA TYR A 264 6.94 -30.99 -22.43
C TYR A 264 7.96 -31.53 -21.39
N PRO A 265 7.54 -32.20 -20.31
CA PRO A 265 6.19 -32.74 -20.04
C PRO A 265 5.23 -31.82 -19.27
N HIS A 266 5.59 -30.56 -18.99
CA HIS A 266 4.78 -29.66 -18.16
C HIS A 266 3.78 -28.83 -18.97
N ASP A 267 3.99 -28.72 -20.27
CA ASP A 267 3.17 -27.95 -21.21
C ASP A 267 1.67 -28.25 -21.12
N VAL A 268 1.28 -29.52 -21.01
CA VAL A 268 -0.12 -29.95 -20.92
C VAL A 268 -0.79 -29.35 -19.68
N GLN A 269 -0.15 -29.47 -18.52
CA GLN A 269 -0.68 -28.94 -17.27
C GLN A 269 -0.82 -27.42 -17.36
N ASP A 270 0.20 -26.73 -17.87
CA ASP A 270 0.20 -25.27 -17.99
C ASP A 270 -0.88 -24.77 -18.98
N ALA A 271 -1.05 -25.43 -20.14
CA ALA A 271 -2.07 -25.09 -21.12
C ALA A 271 -3.49 -25.34 -20.58
N GLN A 272 -3.70 -26.46 -19.90
CA GLN A 272 -4.96 -26.78 -19.22
C GLN A 272 -5.30 -25.76 -18.12
N ASN A 273 -4.29 -25.31 -17.39
CA ASN A 273 -4.44 -24.30 -16.36
C ASN A 273 -4.86 -22.94 -16.92
N ILE A 274 -4.26 -22.52 -18.04
CA ILE A 274 -4.66 -21.27 -18.73
C ILE A 274 -6.06 -21.42 -19.31
N ALA A 275 -6.34 -22.54 -19.98
CA ALA A 275 -7.66 -22.82 -20.55
C ALA A 275 -8.76 -22.84 -19.48
N ALA A 276 -8.47 -23.33 -18.27
CA ALA A 276 -9.39 -23.31 -17.14
C ALA A 276 -9.80 -21.89 -16.78
N ILE A 277 -8.82 -20.99 -16.68
CA ILE A 277 -9.07 -19.58 -16.34
C ILE A 277 -9.87 -18.87 -17.44
N ILE A 278 -9.65 -19.22 -18.71
CA ILE A 278 -10.37 -18.63 -19.85
C ILE A 278 -11.80 -19.17 -19.94
N ALA A 279 -11.98 -20.49 -19.80
CA ALA A 279 -13.29 -21.13 -19.94
C ALA A 279 -14.21 -20.75 -18.77
N ASP A 280 -13.69 -20.78 -17.55
CA ASP A 280 -14.40 -20.48 -16.31
C ASP A 280 -14.17 -19.02 -15.86
N ALA A 281 -14.54 -18.07 -16.72
CA ALA A 281 -14.31 -16.65 -16.48
C ALA A 281 -15.03 -16.11 -15.22
N ASN A 282 -16.02 -16.82 -14.67
CA ASN A 282 -16.81 -16.41 -13.50
C ASN A 282 -16.50 -17.22 -12.23
N ASP A 283 -15.55 -18.17 -12.26
CA ASP A 283 -15.30 -19.14 -11.19
C ASP A 283 -16.59 -19.89 -10.75
N GLU A 284 -17.40 -20.32 -11.73
CA GLU A 284 -18.62 -21.13 -11.56
C GLU A 284 -18.30 -22.65 -11.50
N GLY A 285 -17.05 -23.03 -11.80
CA GLY A 285 -16.53 -24.39 -11.77
C GLY A 285 -16.64 -25.11 -13.11
N ILE A 286 -15.55 -25.75 -13.55
CA ILE A 286 -15.49 -26.49 -14.84
C ILE A 286 -16.49 -27.66 -14.90
N GLY A 287 -16.89 -28.21 -13.74
CA GLY A 287 -17.81 -29.35 -13.63
C GLY A 287 -19.29 -29.00 -13.51
N SER A 288 -19.65 -27.71 -13.40
CA SER A 288 -21.06 -27.28 -13.23
C SER A 288 -21.80 -27.18 -14.58
N ASP A 289 -21.06 -27.03 -15.68
CA ASP A 289 -21.60 -26.95 -17.04
C ASP A 289 -20.80 -27.81 -18.04
N HIS A 290 -21.50 -28.70 -18.74
CA HIS A 290 -20.92 -29.53 -19.80
C HIS A 290 -20.22 -28.67 -20.88
N TRP A 291 -20.71 -27.45 -21.14
CA TRP A 291 -20.15 -26.54 -22.13
C TRP A 291 -18.85 -25.87 -21.68
N ILE A 292 -18.69 -25.58 -20.38
CA ILE A 292 -17.43 -25.10 -19.80
C ILE A 292 -16.38 -26.21 -19.87
N SER A 293 -16.74 -27.44 -19.50
CA SER A 293 -15.82 -28.59 -19.56
C SER A 293 -15.32 -28.91 -20.97
N THR A 294 -16.15 -28.69 -21.98
CA THR A 294 -15.83 -29.07 -23.35
C THR A 294 -15.04 -28.00 -24.10
N SER A 295 -15.41 -26.73 -23.95
CA SER A 295 -14.65 -25.61 -24.53
C SER A 295 -13.24 -25.49 -23.92
N TRP A 296 -13.10 -25.79 -22.63
CA TRP A 296 -11.81 -25.90 -21.93
C TRP A 296 -10.80 -26.80 -22.66
N GLY A 297 -11.22 -28.03 -23.02
CA GLY A 297 -10.34 -29.00 -23.68
C GLY A 297 -9.88 -28.52 -25.05
N LEU A 298 -10.78 -27.91 -25.83
CA LEU A 298 -10.45 -27.31 -27.14
C LEU A 298 -9.46 -26.15 -26.98
N ILE A 299 -9.70 -25.22 -26.05
CA ILE A 299 -8.80 -24.08 -25.81
C ILE A 299 -7.40 -24.57 -25.38
N ALA A 300 -7.30 -25.57 -24.51
CA ALA A 300 -6.01 -26.16 -24.14
C ALA A 300 -5.29 -26.76 -25.36
N GLY A 301 -6.02 -27.47 -26.22
CA GLY A 301 -5.51 -28.01 -27.48
C GLY A 301 -5.03 -26.91 -28.44
N LEU A 302 -5.77 -25.80 -28.57
CA LEU A 302 -5.40 -24.65 -29.40
C LEU A 302 -4.14 -23.95 -28.87
N ILE A 303 -4.01 -23.76 -27.55
CA ILE A 303 -2.80 -23.19 -26.93
C ILE A 303 -1.57 -24.04 -27.25
N LEU A 304 -1.67 -25.36 -27.07
CA LEU A 304 -0.59 -26.30 -27.39
C LEU A 304 -0.27 -26.31 -28.90
N HIS A 305 -1.30 -26.32 -29.74
CA HIS A 305 -1.15 -26.24 -31.19
C HIS A 305 -0.39 -24.96 -31.58
N CYS A 306 -0.80 -23.81 -31.05
CA CYS A 306 -0.16 -22.53 -31.36
C CYS A 306 1.29 -22.46 -30.85
N LYS A 307 1.56 -22.98 -29.65
CA LYS A 307 2.91 -23.02 -29.07
C LYS A 307 3.91 -23.71 -30.00
N TYR A 308 3.49 -24.82 -30.62
CA TYR A 308 4.39 -25.71 -31.36
C TYR A 308 4.34 -25.56 -32.88
N ALA A 309 3.17 -25.33 -33.48
CA ALA A 309 2.99 -25.30 -34.94
C ALA A 309 2.85 -23.88 -35.52
N GLU A 310 2.18 -22.97 -34.80
CA GLU A 310 1.83 -21.66 -35.36
C GLU A 310 2.94 -20.60 -35.23
N ARG A 311 2.87 -19.59 -36.11
CA ARG A 311 3.75 -18.42 -36.07
C ARG A 311 3.40 -17.48 -34.92
N ASP A 312 2.10 -17.29 -34.66
CA ASP A 312 1.61 -16.49 -33.54
C ASP A 312 1.32 -17.38 -32.34
N LYS A 313 2.18 -17.31 -31.33
CA LYS A 313 2.15 -18.17 -30.15
C LYS A 313 1.43 -17.51 -28.97
N SER A 314 0.35 -16.80 -29.27
CA SER A 314 -0.44 -16.05 -28.29
C SER A 314 -1.90 -16.52 -28.30
N LEU A 315 -2.71 -16.01 -27.36
CA LEU A 315 -4.16 -16.23 -27.39
C LEU A 315 -4.83 -15.62 -28.62
N THR A 316 -4.24 -14.56 -29.20
CA THR A 316 -4.66 -14.04 -30.51
C THR A 316 -4.39 -15.05 -31.61
N GLY A 317 -3.23 -15.72 -31.58
CA GLY A 317 -2.93 -16.82 -32.50
C GLY A 317 -3.95 -17.96 -32.41
N ALA A 318 -4.31 -18.36 -31.18
CA ALA A 318 -5.34 -19.36 -30.95
C ALA A 318 -6.73 -18.96 -31.49
N PHE A 319 -7.12 -17.69 -31.31
CA PHE A 319 -8.36 -17.15 -31.88
C PHE A 319 -8.33 -17.13 -33.41
N ASN A 320 -7.22 -16.65 -34.00
CA ASN A 320 -7.06 -16.54 -35.44
C ASN A 320 -7.07 -17.91 -36.12
N TYR A 321 -6.44 -18.93 -35.51
CA TYR A 321 -6.51 -20.30 -36.03
C TYR A 321 -7.94 -20.86 -35.94
N LEU A 322 -8.63 -20.64 -34.82
CA LEU A 322 -10.03 -21.10 -34.65
C LEU A 322 -10.98 -20.48 -35.68
N THR A 323 -10.70 -19.24 -36.12
CA THR A 323 -11.57 -18.44 -37.00
C THR A 323 -10.98 -18.19 -38.39
N ASP A 324 -9.95 -18.95 -38.78
CA ASP A 324 -9.24 -18.72 -40.03
C ASP A 324 -10.21 -18.90 -41.22
N PRO A 325 -10.40 -17.86 -42.06
CA PRO A 325 -11.35 -17.91 -43.17
C PRO A 325 -10.91 -18.86 -44.29
N THR A 326 -9.69 -19.39 -44.25
CA THR A 326 -9.21 -20.40 -45.20
C THR A 326 -9.76 -21.80 -44.91
N PHE A 327 -10.35 -22.02 -43.73
CA PHE A 327 -11.08 -23.25 -43.44
C PHE A 327 -12.51 -23.19 -44.00
N GLU A 328 -12.85 -24.12 -44.91
CA GLU A 328 -14.19 -24.24 -45.47
C GLU A 328 -15.19 -24.78 -44.44
N ASP A 329 -14.72 -25.63 -43.52
CA ASP A 329 -15.51 -26.18 -42.42
C ASP A 329 -14.67 -26.44 -41.14
N PRO A 330 -15.33 -26.63 -39.99
CA PRO A 330 -14.65 -26.98 -38.73
C PRO A 330 -13.83 -28.27 -38.75
N GLU A 331 -14.16 -29.23 -39.61
CA GLU A 331 -13.42 -30.50 -39.69
C GLU A 331 -12.05 -30.27 -40.31
N GLN A 332 -11.94 -29.40 -41.31
CA GLN A 332 -10.68 -29.01 -41.92
C GLN A 332 -9.71 -28.38 -40.89
N MET A 333 -10.21 -27.49 -40.03
CA MET A 333 -9.43 -26.88 -38.95
C MET A 333 -8.88 -27.94 -37.98
N LEU A 334 -9.73 -28.87 -37.53
CA LEU A 334 -9.36 -29.95 -36.62
C LEU A 334 -8.41 -30.96 -37.28
N MET A 335 -8.59 -31.25 -38.56
CA MET A 335 -7.66 -32.05 -39.35
C MET A 335 -6.32 -31.34 -39.52
N GLY A 336 -6.30 -30.02 -39.66
CA GLY A 336 -5.09 -29.20 -39.60
C GLY A 336 -4.33 -29.42 -38.29
N MET A 337 -5.03 -29.47 -37.15
CA MET A 337 -4.42 -29.77 -35.86
C MET A 337 -3.83 -31.18 -35.80
N LEU A 338 -4.46 -32.17 -36.46
CA LEU A 338 -3.98 -33.56 -36.50
C LEU A 338 -2.79 -33.78 -37.42
N ASN A 339 -2.70 -33.01 -38.51
CA ASN A 339 -1.69 -33.19 -39.54
C ASN A 339 -0.46 -32.28 -39.35
N ALA A 340 -0.52 -31.33 -38.40
CA ALA A 340 0.61 -30.46 -38.08
C ALA A 340 1.77 -31.22 -37.41
N GLU A 341 3.01 -30.91 -37.79
CA GLU A 341 4.20 -31.36 -37.06
C GLU A 341 4.50 -30.42 -35.88
N HIS A 342 4.12 -30.81 -34.67
CA HIS A 342 4.40 -30.05 -33.44
C HIS A 342 5.84 -30.24 -32.93
N ASP A 343 6.44 -31.40 -33.22
CA ASP A 343 7.86 -31.67 -32.97
C ASP A 343 8.55 -32.19 -34.22
N PRO A 344 8.92 -31.29 -35.17
CA PRO A 344 9.58 -31.68 -36.41
C PRO A 344 10.88 -32.47 -36.20
N THR A 345 11.56 -32.23 -35.08
CA THR A 345 12.83 -32.86 -34.70
C THR A 345 12.68 -34.21 -34.00
N GLY A 346 11.49 -34.52 -33.47
CA GLY A 346 11.25 -35.70 -32.62
C GLY A 346 11.96 -35.67 -31.27
N ARG A 347 12.39 -34.50 -30.79
CA ARG A 347 13.17 -34.34 -29.54
C ARG A 347 12.40 -34.77 -28.28
N PHE A 348 11.07 -34.69 -28.28
CA PHE A 348 10.23 -35.03 -27.14
C PHE A 348 9.86 -36.52 -27.07
N GLY A 349 10.15 -37.29 -28.14
CA GLY A 349 9.94 -38.73 -28.16
C GLY A 349 8.48 -39.15 -27.96
N TRP A 350 7.52 -38.32 -28.38
CA TRP A 350 6.09 -38.61 -28.23
C TRP A 350 5.70 -39.89 -28.97
N LYS A 351 4.72 -40.60 -28.40
CA LYS A 351 4.18 -41.84 -28.96
C LYS A 351 2.69 -41.72 -29.26
N ASP A 352 2.27 -42.32 -30.36
CA ASP A 352 0.86 -42.50 -30.69
C ASP A 352 0.21 -43.58 -29.81
N SER A 353 -1.10 -43.78 -29.95
CA SER A 353 -1.86 -44.80 -29.22
C SER A 353 -1.41 -46.25 -29.54
N SER A 354 -0.61 -46.45 -30.59
CA SER A 354 -0.02 -47.73 -30.98
C SER A 354 1.43 -47.88 -30.50
N GLY A 355 1.96 -46.91 -29.75
CA GLY A 355 3.31 -46.90 -29.22
C GLY A 355 4.40 -46.49 -30.23
N ARG A 356 4.03 -46.07 -31.45
CA ARG A 356 4.97 -45.59 -32.47
C ARG A 356 5.31 -44.13 -32.25
N GLY A 357 6.53 -43.73 -32.61
CA GLY A 357 6.93 -42.32 -32.56
C GLY A 357 6.01 -41.43 -33.39
N THR A 358 5.59 -40.30 -32.84
CA THR A 358 4.75 -39.31 -33.50
C THR A 358 5.36 -37.92 -33.36
N LYS A 359 5.19 -37.10 -34.39
CA LYS A 359 5.54 -35.66 -34.36
C LYS A 359 4.36 -34.78 -33.97
N VAL A 360 3.16 -35.35 -33.87
CA VAL A 360 1.94 -34.64 -33.47
C VAL A 360 1.83 -34.72 -31.96
N HIS A 361 1.58 -33.59 -31.31
CA HIS A 361 1.44 -33.54 -29.87
C HIS A 361 0.27 -34.44 -29.40
N PRO A 362 0.48 -35.43 -28.50
CA PRO A 362 -0.55 -36.42 -28.16
C PRO A 362 -1.88 -35.82 -27.68
N VAL A 363 -1.83 -34.77 -26.83
CA VAL A 363 -3.05 -34.08 -26.35
C VAL A 363 -3.75 -33.30 -27.47
N VAL A 364 -3.02 -32.64 -28.36
CA VAL A 364 -3.61 -31.94 -29.52
C VAL A 364 -4.34 -32.94 -30.41
N ALA A 365 -3.72 -34.10 -30.69
CA ALA A 365 -4.35 -35.16 -31.45
C ALA A 365 -5.59 -35.74 -30.77
N ALA A 366 -5.55 -35.94 -29.45
CA ALA A 366 -6.68 -36.44 -28.69
C ALA A 366 -7.86 -35.46 -28.70
N VAL A 367 -7.60 -34.16 -28.48
CA VAL A 367 -8.62 -33.10 -28.49
C VAL A 367 -9.25 -32.95 -29.89
N ALA A 368 -8.43 -32.95 -30.95
CA ALA A 368 -8.92 -32.84 -32.31
C ALA A 368 -9.79 -34.05 -32.70
N ARG A 369 -9.35 -35.28 -32.41
CA ARG A 369 -10.15 -36.50 -32.63
C ARG A 369 -11.46 -36.49 -31.83
N ALA A 370 -11.40 -36.08 -30.57
CA ALA A 370 -12.59 -36.01 -29.72
C ALA A 370 -13.64 -35.04 -30.29
N ASN A 371 -13.23 -33.93 -30.90
CA ASN A 371 -14.14 -32.99 -31.54
C ASN A 371 -14.64 -33.48 -32.92
N LEU A 372 -13.78 -34.12 -33.73
CA LEU A 372 -14.19 -34.72 -35.00
C LEU A 372 -15.23 -35.84 -34.83
N ASN A 373 -15.12 -36.61 -33.75
CA ASN A 373 -16.08 -37.68 -33.44
C ASN A 373 -17.44 -37.18 -32.92
N ARG A 374 -17.58 -35.88 -32.62
CA ARG A 374 -18.86 -35.29 -32.19
C ARG A 374 -19.80 -35.09 -33.38
N GLU A 375 -21.10 -35.11 -33.09
CA GLU A 375 -22.12 -34.72 -34.05
C GLU A 375 -21.94 -33.25 -34.46
N ALA A 376 -22.26 -32.92 -35.72
CA ALA A 376 -21.90 -31.64 -36.33
C ALA A 376 -22.44 -30.43 -35.55
N LYS A 377 -23.67 -30.49 -35.03
CA LYS A 377 -24.26 -29.41 -34.24
C LYS A 377 -23.59 -29.25 -32.88
N GLU A 378 -23.29 -30.36 -32.21
CA GLU A 378 -22.56 -30.34 -30.94
C GLU A 378 -21.14 -29.77 -31.12
N ARG A 379 -20.43 -30.21 -32.17
CA ARG A 379 -19.11 -29.68 -32.53
C ARG A 379 -19.15 -28.17 -32.79
N ALA A 380 -20.10 -27.69 -33.58
CA ALA A 380 -20.25 -26.25 -33.86
C ALA A 380 -20.51 -25.43 -32.58
N SER A 381 -21.31 -25.97 -31.64
CA SER A 381 -21.58 -25.35 -30.33
C SER A 381 -20.32 -25.20 -29.48
N VAL A 382 -19.47 -26.23 -29.45
CA VAL A 382 -18.18 -26.20 -28.73
C VAL A 382 -17.24 -25.13 -29.29
N LEU A 383 -17.10 -25.07 -30.62
CA LEU A 383 -16.24 -24.08 -31.28
C LEU A 383 -16.73 -22.65 -31.04
N SER A 384 -18.04 -22.40 -31.19
CA SER A 384 -18.65 -21.07 -30.95
C SER A 384 -18.48 -20.61 -29.49
N THR A 385 -18.53 -21.55 -28.55
CA THR A 385 -18.24 -21.27 -27.14
C THR A 385 -16.76 -20.86 -26.96
N ALA A 386 -15.82 -21.61 -27.54
CA ALA A 386 -14.40 -21.27 -27.49
C ALA A 386 -14.08 -19.91 -28.14
N GLU A 387 -14.71 -19.61 -29.28
CA GLU A 387 -14.61 -18.32 -29.97
C GLU A 387 -15.05 -17.18 -29.05
N THR A 388 -16.22 -17.31 -28.42
CA THR A 388 -16.74 -16.30 -27.48
C THR A 388 -15.78 -16.04 -26.32
N LYS A 389 -15.14 -17.08 -25.78
CA LYS A 389 -14.19 -16.96 -24.65
C LYS A 389 -12.86 -16.33 -25.07
N LEU A 390 -12.45 -16.50 -26.33
CA LEU A 390 -11.22 -15.93 -26.89
C LEU A 390 -11.43 -14.57 -27.56
N ALA A 391 -12.67 -14.14 -27.79
CA ALA A 391 -13.01 -12.96 -28.56
C ALA A 391 -12.37 -11.65 -28.08
N LEU A 392 -12.05 -11.51 -26.78
CA LEU A 392 -11.34 -10.34 -26.25
C LEU A 392 -9.96 -10.16 -26.91
N TYR A 393 -9.27 -11.25 -27.20
CA TYR A 393 -7.88 -11.25 -27.66
C TYR A 393 -7.73 -10.95 -29.16
N GLN A 394 -8.84 -10.83 -29.89
CA GLN A 394 -8.83 -10.42 -31.30
C GLN A 394 -8.64 -8.90 -31.48
N ASP A 395 -8.91 -8.10 -30.43
CA ASP A 395 -8.75 -6.65 -30.45
C ASP A 395 -7.30 -6.29 -30.84
N PRO A 396 -7.05 -5.53 -31.92
CA PRO A 396 -5.71 -5.26 -32.42
C PRO A 396 -4.77 -4.59 -31.41
N VAL A 397 -5.33 -3.78 -30.50
CA VAL A 397 -4.55 -3.09 -29.45
C VAL A 397 -4.16 -4.10 -28.37
N ILE A 398 -5.10 -4.92 -27.91
CA ILE A 398 -4.83 -5.98 -26.92
C ILE A 398 -3.86 -7.01 -27.51
N ALA A 399 -4.19 -7.55 -28.69
CA ALA A 399 -3.39 -8.55 -29.41
C ALA A 399 -1.92 -8.13 -29.48
N ARG A 400 -1.66 -6.88 -29.86
CA ARG A 400 -0.31 -6.32 -29.91
C ARG A 400 0.39 -6.32 -28.55
N ASN A 401 -0.32 -5.99 -27.48
CA ASN A 401 0.22 -5.90 -26.13
C ASN A 401 0.34 -7.26 -25.41
N ILE A 402 -0.25 -8.33 -25.96
CA ILE A 402 -0.15 -9.70 -25.43
C ILE A 402 0.54 -10.70 -26.39
N ARG A 403 1.12 -10.21 -27.48
CA ARG A 403 1.73 -11.07 -28.51
C ARG A 403 3.03 -11.74 -28.06
N ARG A 404 3.76 -11.11 -27.14
CA ARG A 404 5.03 -11.58 -26.58
C ARG A 404 5.14 -11.19 -25.11
N SER A 405 6.12 -11.75 -24.41
CA SER A 405 6.40 -11.39 -23.01
C SER A 405 7.73 -10.64 -22.88
N ASP A 406 7.65 -9.39 -22.44
CA ASP A 406 8.81 -8.56 -22.09
C ASP A 406 9.34 -8.90 -20.68
N PHE A 407 8.55 -9.58 -19.85
CA PHE A 407 8.92 -10.06 -18.51
C PHE A 407 8.26 -11.41 -18.19
N ARG A 408 8.70 -12.11 -17.14
CA ARG A 408 8.03 -13.31 -16.61
C ARG A 408 7.47 -13.07 -15.23
N ILE A 409 6.38 -13.76 -14.90
CA ILE A 409 5.75 -13.64 -13.56
C ILE A 409 6.70 -14.03 -12.43
N ARG A 410 7.53 -15.06 -12.65
CA ARG A 410 8.52 -15.53 -11.67
C ARG A 410 9.51 -14.42 -11.28
N ASP A 411 9.81 -13.51 -12.20
CA ASP A 411 10.81 -12.47 -11.99
C ASP A 411 10.35 -11.45 -10.94
N LEU A 412 9.03 -11.34 -10.69
CA LEU A 412 8.50 -10.50 -9.61
C LEU A 412 9.10 -10.84 -8.24
N MET A 413 9.45 -12.09 -7.97
CA MET A 413 9.99 -12.52 -6.67
C MET A 413 11.44 -13.03 -6.74
N HIS A 414 11.93 -13.42 -7.93
CA HIS A 414 13.22 -14.10 -8.09
C HIS A 414 14.26 -13.32 -8.90
N HIS A 415 13.90 -12.17 -9.48
CA HIS A 415 14.85 -11.30 -10.16
C HIS A 415 15.89 -10.71 -9.19
N GLU A 416 17.06 -10.35 -9.70
CA GLU A 416 18.15 -9.79 -8.88
C GLU A 416 17.73 -8.48 -8.20
N LYS A 417 17.13 -7.57 -8.97
CA LYS A 417 16.49 -6.35 -8.49
C LYS A 417 15.02 -6.58 -8.10
N ALA A 418 14.53 -5.83 -7.10
CA ALA A 418 13.11 -5.80 -6.78
C ALA A 418 12.29 -5.26 -7.97
N VAL A 419 11.12 -5.84 -8.23
CA VAL A 419 10.32 -5.53 -9.42
C VAL A 419 9.02 -4.82 -9.05
N SER A 420 8.72 -3.72 -9.73
CA SER A 420 7.53 -2.90 -9.52
C SER A 420 6.63 -2.95 -10.73
N LEU A 421 5.69 -3.89 -10.71
CA LEU A 421 4.69 -4.07 -11.75
C LEU A 421 3.44 -3.23 -11.47
N TYR A 422 3.03 -2.46 -12.47
CA TYR A 422 1.78 -1.71 -12.51
C TYR A 422 0.91 -2.26 -13.62
N LEU A 423 -0.28 -2.75 -13.28
CA LEU A 423 -1.32 -3.17 -14.22
C LEU A 423 -2.27 -2.01 -14.45
N VAL A 424 -2.09 -1.31 -15.56
CA VAL A 424 -2.85 -0.10 -15.89
C VAL A 424 -4.11 -0.49 -16.66
N VAL A 425 -5.26 -0.06 -16.15
CA VAL A 425 -6.57 -0.42 -16.73
C VAL A 425 -7.45 0.81 -16.74
N PRO A 426 -7.73 1.43 -17.90
CA PRO A 426 -8.62 2.58 -17.96
C PRO A 426 -10.00 2.27 -17.37
N PRO A 427 -10.64 3.18 -16.63
CA PRO A 427 -11.95 2.92 -16.03
C PRO A 427 -13.04 2.57 -17.05
N SER A 428 -12.94 3.12 -18.27
CA SER A 428 -13.84 2.83 -19.40
C SER A 428 -13.75 1.39 -19.89
N ASP A 429 -12.59 0.75 -19.75
CA ASP A 429 -12.32 -0.61 -20.23
C ASP A 429 -12.36 -1.66 -19.11
N LYS A 430 -12.57 -1.23 -17.86
CA LYS A 430 -12.55 -2.09 -16.66
C LYS A 430 -13.33 -3.40 -16.82
N LYS A 431 -14.61 -3.33 -17.24
CA LYS A 431 -15.45 -4.53 -17.44
C LYS A 431 -14.96 -5.40 -18.59
N ARG A 432 -14.54 -4.77 -19.69
CA ARG A 432 -14.08 -5.46 -20.89
C ARG A 432 -12.77 -6.21 -20.65
N LEU A 433 -11.85 -5.62 -19.90
CA LEU A 433 -10.54 -6.18 -19.56
C LEU A 433 -10.55 -7.10 -18.34
N GLN A 434 -11.67 -7.18 -17.62
CA GLN A 434 -11.81 -8.04 -16.44
C GLN A 434 -11.32 -9.48 -16.68
N PRO A 435 -11.65 -10.18 -17.79
CA PRO A 435 -11.14 -11.54 -18.03
C PRO A 435 -9.61 -11.61 -18.12
N LEU A 436 -8.97 -10.63 -18.75
CA LEU A 436 -7.50 -10.56 -18.86
C LEU A 436 -6.86 -10.32 -17.48
N LEU A 437 -7.44 -9.45 -16.64
CA LEU A 437 -6.93 -9.19 -15.30
C LEU A 437 -7.08 -10.39 -14.38
N ARG A 438 -8.23 -11.07 -14.44
CA ARG A 438 -8.46 -12.33 -13.73
C ARG A 438 -7.43 -13.37 -14.15
N MET A 439 -7.21 -13.53 -15.46
CA MET A 439 -6.17 -14.40 -15.98
C MET A 439 -4.80 -14.05 -15.44
N PHE A 440 -4.43 -12.76 -15.45
CA PHE A 440 -3.15 -12.30 -14.93
C PHE A 440 -2.97 -12.67 -13.44
N PHE A 441 -3.91 -12.26 -12.58
CA PHE A 441 -3.75 -12.48 -11.13
C PHE A 441 -3.88 -13.94 -10.74
N THR A 442 -4.78 -14.70 -11.36
CA THR A 442 -4.91 -16.15 -11.12
C THR A 442 -3.64 -16.87 -11.55
N TYR A 443 -3.08 -16.54 -12.72
CA TYR A 443 -1.80 -17.11 -13.15
C TYR A 443 -0.66 -16.70 -12.21
N LEU A 444 -0.59 -15.42 -11.82
CA LEU A 444 0.40 -14.89 -10.89
C LEU A 444 0.43 -15.66 -9.58
N ILE A 445 -0.73 -15.82 -8.93
CA ILE A 445 -0.84 -16.52 -7.65
C ILE A 445 -0.38 -17.96 -7.82
N ARG A 446 -0.93 -18.68 -8.81
CA ARG A 446 -0.61 -20.09 -9.03
C ARG A 446 0.87 -20.32 -9.32
N GLN A 447 1.48 -19.47 -10.13
CA GLN A 447 2.87 -19.61 -10.54
C GLN A 447 3.84 -19.32 -9.40
N LEU A 448 3.53 -18.34 -8.55
CA LEU A 448 4.38 -17.97 -7.41
C LEU A 448 4.21 -18.89 -6.20
N THR A 449 3.22 -19.79 -6.21
CA THR A 449 2.94 -20.71 -5.10
C THR A 449 3.02 -22.20 -5.48
N GLN A 450 3.78 -22.58 -6.51
CA GLN A 450 3.85 -23.97 -6.99
C GLN A 450 4.55 -24.93 -6.04
N SER A 451 5.62 -24.50 -5.36
CA SER A 451 6.44 -25.37 -4.52
C SER A 451 7.03 -24.62 -3.33
N MET A 452 7.09 -25.30 -2.20
CA MET A 452 7.72 -24.83 -0.97
C MET A 452 8.72 -25.88 -0.51
N ASP A 453 9.98 -25.49 -0.39
CA ASP A 453 11.03 -26.36 0.11
C ASP A 453 11.11 -26.26 1.64
N PHE A 454 11.52 -27.33 2.31
CA PHE A 454 11.62 -27.41 3.76
C PHE A 454 13.00 -27.91 4.18
N ALA A 455 13.58 -27.27 5.19
CA ALA A 455 14.79 -27.74 5.86
C ALA A 455 14.69 -27.44 7.35
N ASP A 456 15.17 -28.36 8.18
CA ASP A 456 15.22 -28.21 9.64
C ASP A 456 13.89 -27.83 10.31
N GLY A 457 12.77 -28.26 9.73
CA GLY A 457 11.42 -27.98 10.24
C GLY A 457 10.87 -26.58 9.89
N GLU A 458 11.62 -25.78 9.11
CA GLU A 458 11.19 -24.49 8.61
C GLU A 458 11.05 -24.49 7.07
N SER A 459 10.16 -23.63 6.57
CA SER A 459 10.07 -23.34 5.14
C SER A 459 11.31 -22.58 4.70
N LEU A 460 12.00 -23.09 3.68
CA LEU A 460 13.08 -22.37 3.02
C LEU A 460 12.50 -21.24 2.19
N ARG A 461 13.01 -20.03 2.39
CA ARG A 461 12.66 -18.87 1.54
C ARG A 461 13.22 -19.09 0.14
N SER A 462 12.37 -19.48 -0.78
CA SER A 462 12.73 -19.69 -2.19
C SER A 462 12.81 -18.38 -3.00
N PHE A 463 12.28 -17.26 -2.46
CA PHE A 463 12.21 -15.96 -3.13
C PHE A 463 13.34 -15.00 -2.71
N ARG A 464 13.77 -14.12 -3.63
CA ARG A 464 14.73 -13.03 -3.36
C ARG A 464 14.05 -11.80 -2.77
N HIS A 465 12.85 -11.49 -3.26
CA HIS A 465 12.06 -10.33 -2.87
C HIS A 465 10.66 -10.76 -2.45
N ARG A 466 10.14 -10.22 -1.34
CA ARG A 466 8.72 -10.32 -1.00
C ARG A 466 7.88 -9.61 -2.06
N LEU A 467 6.64 -10.05 -2.25
CA LEU A 467 5.71 -9.41 -3.17
C LEU A 467 4.55 -8.77 -2.40
N LEU A 468 4.37 -7.46 -2.58
CA LEU A 468 3.13 -6.78 -2.21
C LEU A 468 2.16 -6.87 -3.39
N LEU A 469 1.08 -7.63 -3.22
CA LEU A 469 -0.04 -7.68 -4.17
C LEU A 469 -1.07 -6.62 -3.77
N LEU A 470 -1.06 -5.48 -4.46
CA LEU A 470 -1.95 -4.34 -4.18
C LEU A 470 -3.10 -4.31 -5.19
N ILE A 471 -4.32 -4.58 -4.71
CA ILE A 471 -5.52 -4.58 -5.55
C ILE A 471 -6.40 -3.39 -5.17
N ASP A 472 -6.26 -2.28 -5.91
CA ASP A 472 -6.89 -0.98 -5.59
C ASP A 472 -8.43 -1.00 -5.61
N GLU A 473 -9.03 -1.95 -6.32
CA GLU A 473 -10.46 -2.25 -6.27
C GLU A 473 -10.62 -3.76 -6.48
N LEU A 474 -10.92 -4.50 -5.42
CA LEU A 474 -11.08 -5.95 -5.47
C LEU A 474 -12.40 -6.38 -6.13
N PRO A 475 -13.58 -5.81 -5.79
CA PRO A 475 -14.86 -6.24 -6.37
C PRO A 475 -14.92 -6.12 -7.90
N SER A 476 -14.15 -5.17 -8.43
CA SER A 476 -13.85 -4.96 -9.85
C SER A 476 -13.39 -6.21 -10.61
N LEU A 477 -12.69 -7.13 -9.94
CA LEU A 477 -12.20 -8.37 -10.55
C LEU A 477 -13.26 -9.47 -10.54
N GLY A 478 -14.38 -9.30 -9.84
CA GLY A 478 -15.34 -10.37 -9.55
C GLY A 478 -14.81 -11.37 -8.54
N LYS A 479 -15.58 -12.45 -8.29
CA LYS A 479 -15.17 -13.55 -7.40
C LYS A 479 -13.89 -14.18 -7.91
N MET A 480 -12.83 -14.18 -7.11
CA MET A 480 -11.57 -14.86 -7.44
C MET A 480 -11.30 -15.96 -6.42
N ASP A 481 -11.71 -17.19 -6.71
CA ASP A 481 -11.57 -18.29 -5.75
C ASP A 481 -10.11 -18.58 -5.41
N GLN A 482 -9.23 -18.53 -6.41
CA GLN A 482 -7.78 -18.69 -6.21
C GLN A 482 -7.18 -17.66 -5.25
N LEU A 483 -7.67 -16.42 -5.27
CA LEU A 483 -7.22 -15.38 -4.34
C LEU A 483 -7.83 -15.60 -2.95
N GLN A 484 -9.14 -15.88 -2.89
CA GLN A 484 -9.85 -16.11 -1.64
C GLN A 484 -9.24 -17.27 -0.84
N ASP A 485 -9.07 -18.42 -1.47
CA ASP A 485 -8.42 -19.59 -0.87
C ASP A 485 -6.91 -19.32 -0.63
N GLY A 486 -6.32 -18.53 -1.53
CA GLY A 486 -4.94 -18.06 -1.48
C GLY A 486 -4.54 -17.38 -0.18
N LEU A 487 -5.43 -16.56 0.40
CA LEU A 487 -5.14 -15.80 1.63
C LEU A 487 -4.74 -16.69 2.82
N GLY A 488 -5.07 -17.98 2.81
CA GLY A 488 -4.63 -18.92 3.84
C GLY A 488 -3.14 -19.31 3.78
N TYR A 489 -2.50 -19.22 2.61
CA TYR A 489 -1.12 -19.69 2.41
C TYR A 489 -0.18 -18.70 1.73
N LEU A 490 -0.68 -17.66 1.05
CA LEU A 490 0.13 -16.64 0.34
C LEU A 490 1.22 -16.02 1.22
N ALA A 491 0.90 -15.79 2.50
CA ALA A 491 1.83 -15.29 3.51
C ALA A 491 3.10 -16.15 3.64
N GLY A 492 2.95 -17.47 3.59
CA GLY A 492 4.07 -18.43 3.65
C GLY A 492 4.98 -18.38 2.42
N TYR A 493 4.43 -18.00 1.27
CA TYR A 493 5.17 -17.78 0.03
C TYR A 493 5.78 -16.38 -0.09
N GLY A 494 5.68 -15.54 0.96
CA GLY A 494 6.24 -14.19 0.93
C GLY A 494 5.40 -13.16 0.18
N ILE A 495 4.12 -13.47 -0.07
CA ILE A 495 3.17 -12.59 -0.74
C ILE A 495 2.26 -11.94 0.31
N THR A 496 2.23 -10.61 0.36
CA THR A 496 1.33 -9.83 1.20
C THR A 496 0.25 -9.19 0.32
N ALA A 497 -1.01 -9.58 0.49
CA ALA A 497 -2.14 -8.93 -0.19
C ALA A 497 -2.59 -7.66 0.56
N PHE A 498 -2.72 -6.56 -0.17
CA PHE A 498 -3.34 -5.31 0.29
C PHE A 498 -4.56 -5.02 -0.61
N LEU A 499 -5.73 -5.34 -0.09
CA LEU A 499 -6.99 -5.39 -0.81
C LEU A 499 -7.87 -4.20 -0.44
N PHE A 500 -8.54 -3.62 -1.43
CA PHE A 500 -9.42 -2.47 -1.23
C PHE A 500 -10.83 -2.78 -1.74
N ALA A 501 -11.83 -2.47 -0.91
CA ALA A 501 -13.24 -2.50 -1.26
C ALA A 501 -13.88 -1.17 -0.83
N GLN A 502 -14.94 -0.72 -1.49
CA GLN A 502 -15.59 0.53 -1.09
C GLN A 502 -16.40 0.36 0.19
N ASP A 503 -17.11 -0.76 0.29
CA ASP A 503 -17.95 -1.15 1.42
C ASP A 503 -18.11 -2.69 1.45
N THR A 504 -18.80 -3.18 2.49
CA THR A 504 -19.09 -4.62 2.66
C THR A 504 -20.05 -5.13 1.58
N ILE A 505 -20.99 -4.30 1.11
CA ILE A 505 -22.02 -4.71 0.15
C ILE A 505 -21.37 -5.07 -1.19
N GLN A 506 -20.47 -4.23 -1.72
CA GLN A 506 -19.74 -4.55 -2.94
C GLN A 506 -18.89 -5.81 -2.83
N LEU A 507 -18.33 -6.08 -1.65
CA LEU A 507 -17.56 -7.30 -1.42
C LEU A 507 -18.47 -8.53 -1.46
N VAL A 508 -19.62 -8.47 -0.77
CA VAL A 508 -20.63 -9.52 -0.75
C VAL A 508 -21.27 -9.73 -2.13
N ASP A 509 -21.55 -8.66 -2.88
CA ASP A 509 -22.07 -8.76 -4.25
C ASP A 509 -21.10 -9.51 -5.18
N ALA A 510 -19.79 -9.32 -4.97
CA ALA A 510 -18.77 -9.94 -5.80
C ALA A 510 -18.39 -11.36 -5.36
N TYR A 511 -18.37 -11.67 -4.05
CA TYR A 511 -17.86 -12.95 -3.51
C TYR A 511 -18.92 -13.80 -2.80
N GLY A 512 -20.14 -13.29 -2.62
CA GLY A 512 -21.21 -13.90 -1.84
C GLY A 512 -21.11 -13.62 -0.34
N GLU A 513 -22.21 -13.95 0.36
CA GLU A 513 -22.35 -13.75 1.82
C GLU A 513 -21.31 -14.53 2.64
N ASN A 514 -20.87 -15.69 2.14
CA ASN A 514 -19.92 -16.59 2.83
C ASN A 514 -18.46 -16.32 2.43
N GLN A 515 -18.14 -15.13 1.94
CA GLN A 515 -16.76 -14.77 1.56
C GLN A 515 -15.79 -14.89 2.73
N THR A 516 -14.59 -15.39 2.45
CA THR A 516 -13.50 -15.54 3.44
C THR A 516 -12.40 -14.50 3.27
N ILE A 517 -12.55 -13.55 2.34
CA ILE A 517 -11.60 -12.44 2.14
C ILE A 517 -11.42 -11.63 3.44
N THR A 518 -12.53 -11.34 4.12
CA THR A 518 -12.50 -10.56 5.36
C THR A 518 -11.78 -11.32 6.46
N SER A 519 -12.09 -12.60 6.66
CA SER A 519 -11.46 -13.42 7.70
C SER A 519 -9.99 -13.75 7.41
N GLY A 520 -9.61 -13.89 6.13
CA GLY A 520 -8.24 -14.09 5.68
C GLY A 520 -7.32 -12.87 5.82
N CYS A 521 -7.89 -11.67 6.05
CA CYS A 521 -7.11 -10.46 6.32
C CYS A 521 -6.99 -10.19 7.83
N GLN A 522 -5.76 -10.24 8.33
CA GLN A 522 -5.41 -10.00 9.72
C GLN A 522 -5.67 -8.55 10.15
N VAL A 523 -5.35 -7.60 9.25
CA VAL A 523 -5.57 -6.18 9.47
C VAL A 523 -6.73 -5.70 8.62
N ARG A 524 -7.67 -4.97 9.24
CA ARG A 524 -8.79 -4.34 8.54
C ARG A 524 -8.77 -2.84 8.79
N ILE A 525 -8.94 -2.06 7.75
CA ILE A 525 -8.99 -0.59 7.82
C ILE A 525 -10.38 -0.15 7.37
N ALA A 526 -10.98 0.78 8.09
CA ALA A 526 -12.25 1.37 7.71
C ALA A 526 -12.20 2.89 7.82
N SER A 527 -12.63 3.58 6.75
CA SER A 527 -12.99 5.01 6.82
C SER A 527 -14.49 5.14 7.15
N ALA A 528 -14.96 6.38 7.35
CA ALA A 528 -16.39 6.68 7.41
C ALA A 528 -17.16 5.96 6.28
N PRO A 529 -18.09 5.03 6.59
CA PRO A 529 -18.83 4.27 5.59
C PRO A 529 -20.00 5.07 5.01
N ASN A 530 -20.37 4.75 3.77
CA ASN A 530 -21.56 5.33 3.12
C ASN A 530 -22.82 4.46 3.29
N THR A 531 -22.69 3.25 3.84
CA THR A 531 -23.77 2.28 3.97
C THR A 531 -23.97 1.91 5.44
N LEU A 532 -25.24 1.71 5.83
CA LEU A 532 -25.57 1.30 7.20
C LEU A 532 -25.03 -0.10 7.52
N ALA A 533 -24.98 -1.00 6.54
CA ALA A 533 -24.44 -2.35 6.71
C ALA A 533 -22.98 -2.29 7.20
N THR A 534 -22.11 -1.57 6.48
CA THR A 534 -20.71 -1.41 6.88
C THR A 534 -20.56 -0.65 8.20
N ALA A 535 -21.43 0.31 8.51
CA ALA A 535 -21.42 1.00 9.80
C ALA A 535 -21.71 0.03 10.97
N LYS A 536 -22.69 -0.86 10.80
CA LYS A 536 -23.00 -1.91 11.78
C LYS A 536 -21.84 -2.89 11.95
N ASP A 537 -21.18 -3.28 10.85
CA ASP A 537 -20.01 -4.16 10.90
C ASP A 537 -18.87 -3.51 11.70
N ILE A 538 -18.57 -2.22 11.43
CA ILE A 538 -17.54 -1.48 12.15
C ILE A 538 -17.88 -1.36 13.63
N SER A 539 -19.10 -0.97 13.97
CA SER A 539 -19.61 -0.87 15.34
C SER A 539 -19.46 -2.20 16.09
N ALA A 540 -19.92 -3.31 15.49
CA ALA A 540 -19.78 -4.65 16.04
C ALA A 540 -18.32 -5.07 16.22
N MET A 541 -17.44 -4.80 15.24
CA MET A 541 -16.01 -5.10 15.33
C MET A 541 -15.29 -4.28 16.40
N THR A 542 -15.72 -3.05 16.68
CA THR A 542 -15.14 -2.25 17.78
C THR A 542 -15.52 -2.78 19.17
N GLY A 543 -16.61 -3.55 19.26
CA GLY A 543 -17.07 -4.19 20.49
C GLY A 543 -17.85 -3.27 21.43
N ILE A 544 -18.26 -3.84 22.57
CA ILE A 544 -19.08 -3.18 23.59
C ILE A 544 -18.20 -2.82 24.78
N THR A 545 -18.42 -1.64 25.34
CA THR A 545 -17.81 -1.15 26.58
C THR A 545 -18.85 -0.89 27.64
N THR A 546 -18.45 -0.98 28.91
CA THR A 546 -19.25 -0.52 30.05
C THR A 546 -19.01 0.97 30.27
N VAL A 547 -20.08 1.77 30.34
CA VAL A 547 -20.01 3.20 30.68
C VAL A 547 -20.85 3.50 31.92
N LYS A 548 -20.39 4.45 32.74
CA LYS A 548 -21.14 4.90 33.92
C LYS A 548 -22.14 5.99 33.55
N LYS A 549 -23.40 5.72 33.81
CA LYS A 549 -24.48 6.70 33.74
C LYS A 549 -24.75 7.26 35.13
N GLN A 550 -24.39 8.51 35.35
CA GLN A 550 -24.76 9.25 36.55
C GLN A 550 -26.11 9.93 36.35
N THR A 551 -27.09 9.57 37.17
CA THR A 551 -28.38 10.25 37.25
C THR A 551 -28.38 11.12 38.50
N VAL A 552 -28.43 12.45 38.31
CA VAL A 552 -28.49 13.42 39.40
C VAL A 552 -29.93 13.91 39.53
N ASN A 553 -30.57 13.57 40.64
CA ASN A 553 -31.92 14.01 40.96
C ASN A 553 -31.85 15.18 41.95
N TYR A 554 -32.46 16.31 41.57
CA TYR A 554 -32.65 17.48 42.42
C TYR A 554 -34.07 17.49 42.97
N SER A 555 -34.23 17.37 44.29
CA SER A 555 -35.54 17.47 44.95
C SER A 555 -35.57 18.63 45.94
N GLY A 556 -36.15 19.78 45.56
CA GLY A 556 -36.35 20.90 46.50
C GLY A 556 -36.97 22.18 45.93
N LYS A 557 -37.86 22.82 46.72
CA LYS A 557 -38.35 24.20 46.49
C LYS A 557 -37.22 25.21 46.75
N ARG A 558 -37.19 26.28 45.94
CA ARG A 558 -36.16 27.35 45.79
C ARG A 558 -35.56 28.03 47.04
N THR A 559 -35.86 27.62 48.28
CA THR A 559 -35.55 28.40 49.50
C THR A 559 -34.84 27.65 50.65
N ALA A 560 -34.40 26.40 50.49
CA ALA A 560 -33.65 25.70 51.55
C ALA A 560 -32.13 25.71 51.31
N ALA A 561 -31.36 25.91 52.37
CA ALA A 561 -29.91 26.09 52.34
C ALA A 561 -29.18 24.89 51.70
N MET A 562 -28.41 25.24 50.69
CA MET A 562 -27.40 24.49 49.93
C MET A 562 -26.62 23.48 50.79
N LEU A 563 -26.92 22.17 50.67
CA LEU A 563 -25.96 21.03 50.73
C LEU A 563 -26.63 19.64 50.84
N ASP A 564 -27.93 19.52 51.16
CA ASP A 564 -28.51 18.21 51.58
C ASP A 564 -29.51 17.56 50.60
N GLN A 565 -29.54 17.96 49.31
CA GLN A 565 -30.61 17.55 48.38
C GLN A 565 -30.12 17.13 46.98
N MET A 566 -28.98 16.44 46.89
CA MET A 566 -28.52 15.80 45.65
C MET A 566 -28.47 14.28 45.84
N ASN A 567 -29.36 13.56 45.15
CA ASN A 567 -29.26 12.11 45.04
C ASN A 567 -28.55 11.76 43.72
N VAL A 568 -27.37 11.14 43.80
CA VAL A 568 -26.56 10.71 42.66
C VAL A 568 -26.61 9.18 42.59
N SER A 569 -27.33 8.65 41.60
CA SER A 569 -27.30 7.22 41.27
C SER A 569 -26.27 6.99 40.17
N GLU A 570 -25.39 6.00 40.35
CA GLU A 570 -24.43 5.55 39.34
C GLU A 570 -24.85 4.16 38.85
N ASP A 571 -25.24 4.07 37.57
CA ASP A 571 -25.54 2.80 36.90
C ASP A 571 -24.47 2.48 35.86
N ASP A 572 -24.00 1.24 35.84
CA ASP A 572 -23.16 0.72 34.76
C ASP A 572 -24.07 0.27 33.62
N VAL A 573 -23.88 0.80 32.41
CA VAL A 573 -24.68 0.45 31.23
C VAL A 573 -23.81 0.02 30.06
N GLU A 574 -24.35 -0.83 29.19
CA GLU A 574 -23.70 -1.22 27.94
C GLU A 574 -23.75 -0.09 26.91
N ARG A 575 -22.64 0.11 26.21
CA ARG A 575 -22.56 1.01 25.07
C ARG A 575 -21.59 0.43 24.03
N PRO A 576 -21.94 0.40 22.74
CA PRO A 576 -20.94 0.16 21.68
C PRO A 576 -19.76 1.11 21.84
N LEU A 577 -18.53 0.66 21.63
CA LEU A 577 -17.35 1.53 21.72
C LEU A 577 -17.45 2.68 20.71
N LEU A 578 -17.90 2.34 19.50
CA LEU A 578 -18.29 3.27 18.44
C LEU A 578 -19.71 2.89 18.00
N THR A 579 -20.67 3.82 18.07
CA THR A 579 -22.02 3.55 17.56
C THR A 579 -22.07 3.57 16.04
N ASP A 580 -23.08 2.93 15.44
CA ASP A 580 -23.26 2.91 13.98
C ASP A 580 -23.31 4.33 13.39
N ASP A 581 -24.00 5.23 14.08
CA ASP A 581 -24.13 6.64 13.71
C ASP A 581 -22.81 7.42 13.90
N GLU A 582 -22.04 7.14 14.96
CA GLU A 582 -20.70 7.70 15.12
C GLU A 582 -19.73 7.20 14.04
N ALA A 583 -19.86 5.94 13.61
CA ALA A 583 -19.08 5.37 12.52
C ALA A 583 -19.39 6.10 11.20
N MET A 584 -20.66 6.28 10.85
CA MET A 584 -21.08 7.04 9.66
C MET A 584 -20.63 8.51 9.69
N ARG A 585 -20.50 9.09 10.89
CA ARG A 585 -20.05 10.48 11.10
C ARG A 585 -18.57 10.60 11.45
N LEU A 586 -17.77 9.56 11.20
CA LEU A 586 -16.34 9.59 11.47
C LEU A 586 -15.68 10.75 10.69
N PRO A 587 -14.82 11.57 11.32
CA PRO A 587 -14.15 12.67 10.65
C PRO A 587 -13.37 12.23 9.40
N ARG A 588 -13.32 13.09 8.37
CA ARG A 588 -12.66 12.76 7.09
C ARG A 588 -11.18 12.43 7.23
N ASP A 589 -10.52 12.95 8.25
CA ASP A 589 -9.11 12.72 8.58
C ASP A 589 -8.88 11.52 9.50
N GLU A 590 -9.93 10.77 9.85
CA GLU A 590 -9.85 9.61 10.74
C GLU A 590 -10.16 8.29 10.04
N ILE A 591 -9.56 7.22 10.57
CA ILE A 591 -9.77 5.83 10.18
C ILE A 591 -9.76 4.94 11.42
N ILE A 592 -10.48 3.82 11.33
CA ILE A 592 -10.43 2.76 12.31
C ILE A 592 -9.58 1.63 11.76
N ILE A 593 -8.63 1.14 12.56
CA ILE A 593 -7.76 0.02 12.21
C ILE A 593 -8.02 -1.10 13.20
N PHE A 594 -8.32 -2.28 12.68
CA PHE A 594 -8.52 -3.51 13.42
C PHE A 594 -7.33 -4.43 13.17
N ASN A 595 -6.82 -5.05 14.22
CA ASN A 595 -5.84 -6.13 14.15
C ASN A 595 -6.39 -7.30 14.98
N ALA A 596 -6.46 -8.50 14.42
CA ALA A 596 -7.11 -9.62 15.11
C ALA A 596 -6.40 -9.95 16.43
N GLY A 597 -7.18 -10.13 17.49
CA GLY A 597 -6.66 -10.36 18.85
C GLY A 597 -6.27 -9.10 19.63
N HIS A 598 -6.46 -7.91 19.05
CA HIS A 598 -6.08 -6.64 19.67
C HIS A 598 -7.21 -5.60 19.69
N ASN A 599 -7.06 -4.59 20.55
CA ASN A 599 -7.97 -3.45 20.63
C ASN A 599 -7.99 -2.66 19.30
N PRO A 600 -9.14 -2.13 18.87
CA PRO A 600 -9.21 -1.28 17.68
C PRO A 600 -8.44 0.02 17.90
N ILE A 601 -7.81 0.52 16.83
CA ILE A 601 -7.06 1.78 16.83
C ILE A 601 -7.89 2.84 16.11
N ARG A 602 -8.17 3.95 16.78
CA ARG A 602 -8.69 5.17 16.15
C ARG A 602 -7.50 6.03 15.72
N ALA A 603 -7.24 6.06 14.43
CA ALA A 603 -6.05 6.67 13.84
C ALA A 603 -6.40 7.84 12.92
N LYS A 604 -5.39 8.67 12.63
CA LYS A 604 -5.43 9.72 11.61
C LYS A 604 -4.96 9.19 10.27
N LYS A 605 -5.58 9.68 9.20
CA LYS A 605 -5.14 9.43 7.82
C LYS A 605 -3.83 10.15 7.55
N LEU A 606 -2.97 9.50 6.80
CA LEU A 606 -1.79 10.13 6.25
C LEU A 606 -2.13 10.87 4.96
N ARG A 607 -1.31 11.86 4.64
CA ARG A 607 -1.36 12.60 3.38
C ARG A 607 0.05 12.76 2.86
N TYR A 608 0.39 12.02 1.81
CA TYR A 608 1.76 11.99 1.28
C TYR A 608 2.30 13.40 0.94
N PHE A 609 1.43 14.29 0.45
CA PHE A 609 1.82 15.65 0.05
C PHE A 609 2.09 16.60 1.22
N GLU A 610 1.62 16.29 2.44
CA GLU A 610 1.96 17.04 3.65
C GLU A 610 3.35 16.61 4.19
N MET A 611 3.83 15.43 3.79
CA MET A 611 5.10 14.87 4.21
C MET A 611 6.18 15.23 3.19
N LYS A 612 7.11 16.13 3.57
CA LYS A 612 8.18 16.65 2.68
C LYS A 612 8.89 15.57 1.87
N GLU A 613 9.24 14.45 2.51
CA GLU A 613 9.94 13.36 1.85
C GLU A 613 9.07 12.63 0.83
N PHE A 614 7.81 12.32 1.14
CA PHE A 614 6.93 11.67 0.17
C PHE A 614 6.51 12.59 -0.97
N LYS A 615 6.29 13.87 -0.69
CA LYS A 615 6.07 14.87 -1.73
C LYS A 615 7.26 14.88 -2.71
N ARG A 616 8.49 14.96 -2.19
CA ARG A 616 9.72 14.91 -3.02
C ARG A 616 9.80 13.65 -3.86
N ARG A 617 9.50 12.48 -3.29
CA ARG A 617 9.50 11.20 -4.03
C ARG A 617 8.40 11.12 -5.09
N ALA A 618 7.22 11.66 -4.81
CA ALA A 618 6.09 11.67 -5.74
C ALA A 618 6.26 12.67 -6.91
N GLU A 619 7.15 13.65 -6.76
CA GLU A 619 7.48 14.63 -7.81
C GLU A 619 8.51 14.11 -8.82
N VAL A 620 9.12 12.95 -8.54
CA VAL A 620 10.06 12.27 -9.42
C VAL A 620 9.30 11.70 -10.63
N GLU A 621 9.69 12.11 -11.83
CA GLU A 621 8.98 11.78 -13.08
C GLU A 621 9.00 10.28 -13.38
N SER A 622 7.90 9.76 -13.92
CA SER A 622 7.80 8.34 -14.30
C SER A 622 8.83 7.98 -15.39
N PRO A 623 9.44 6.79 -15.32
CA PRO A 623 10.42 6.38 -16.31
C PRO A 623 9.73 6.00 -17.62
N THR A 624 10.46 6.10 -18.73
CA THR A 624 10.03 5.69 -20.06
C THR A 624 10.76 4.43 -20.50
N ARG A 625 10.09 3.63 -21.34
CA ARG A 625 10.67 2.40 -21.89
C ARG A 625 11.45 2.70 -23.17
N VAL A 626 12.62 2.09 -23.30
CA VAL A 626 13.41 2.03 -24.54
C VAL A 626 13.59 0.55 -24.89
N GLU A 627 13.35 0.22 -26.15
CA GLU A 627 13.43 -1.14 -26.67
C GLU A 627 14.27 -1.14 -27.94
N ILE A 628 15.16 -2.12 -28.06
CA ILE A 628 15.80 -2.50 -29.32
C ILE A 628 15.26 -3.86 -29.76
N ALA A 629 14.87 -3.96 -31.03
CA ALA A 629 14.37 -5.21 -31.60
C ALA A 629 14.97 -5.49 -32.98
N VAL A 630 15.34 -6.74 -33.22
CA VAL A 630 15.85 -7.25 -34.49
C VAL A 630 15.18 -8.58 -34.84
N LEU A 631 14.89 -8.80 -36.13
CA LEU A 631 14.40 -10.09 -36.62
C LEU A 631 15.61 -10.95 -37.03
N LYS A 632 15.83 -12.07 -36.35
CA LYS A 632 16.93 -13.01 -36.61
C LYS A 632 16.38 -14.43 -36.61
N ASP A 633 16.66 -15.20 -37.66
CA ASP A 633 16.21 -16.59 -37.82
C ASP A 633 14.69 -16.78 -37.66
N GLY A 634 13.90 -15.80 -38.14
CA GLY A 634 12.44 -15.80 -38.03
C GLY A 634 11.89 -15.52 -36.62
N ARG A 635 12.75 -15.19 -35.64
CA ARG A 635 12.37 -14.81 -34.28
C ARG A 635 12.74 -13.36 -34.02
N VAL A 636 11.87 -12.64 -33.30
CA VAL A 636 12.18 -11.27 -32.85
C VAL A 636 13.02 -11.39 -31.59
N LYS A 637 14.29 -10.98 -31.65
CA LYS A 637 15.10 -10.75 -30.46
C LYS A 637 14.89 -9.30 -30.04
N ALA A 638 14.41 -9.08 -28.83
CA ALA A 638 14.20 -7.75 -28.26
C ALA A 638 14.85 -7.65 -26.88
N GLN A 639 15.46 -6.51 -26.61
CA GLN A 639 15.95 -6.12 -25.29
C GLN A 639 15.40 -4.75 -24.95
N TRP A 640 15.20 -4.48 -23.67
CA TRP A 640 14.61 -3.22 -23.24
C TRP A 640 15.10 -2.81 -21.86
N PHE A 641 14.99 -1.52 -21.58
CA PHE A 641 15.20 -0.95 -20.26
C PHE A 641 14.21 0.19 -19.99
N MET A 642 14.03 0.50 -18.71
CA MET A 642 13.40 1.75 -18.29
C MET A 642 14.48 2.82 -18.11
N VAL A 643 14.16 4.05 -18.50
CA VAL A 643 15.06 5.19 -18.35
C VAL A 643 14.34 6.40 -17.79
N GLN A 644 15.06 7.11 -16.94
CA GLN A 644 14.67 8.39 -16.39
C GLN A 644 15.78 9.39 -16.63
N CYS A 645 15.41 10.62 -16.99
CA CYS A 645 16.34 11.69 -17.32
C CYS A 645 16.11 12.90 -16.41
N GLU A 646 17.16 13.39 -15.76
CA GLU A 646 17.12 14.58 -14.93
C GLU A 646 18.22 15.55 -15.39
N PRO A 647 17.88 16.79 -15.78
CA PRO A 647 18.90 17.74 -16.20
C PRO A 647 19.80 18.16 -15.03
N ARG A 648 21.06 18.48 -15.33
CA ARG A 648 22.08 18.95 -14.40
C ARG A 648 22.67 20.27 -14.91
N GLU A 649 23.48 20.90 -14.07
CA GLU A 649 24.20 22.12 -14.44
C GLU A 649 25.12 21.87 -15.66
N GLN A 650 25.47 22.94 -16.38
CA GLN A 650 26.36 22.90 -17.54
C GLN A 650 25.86 22.02 -18.71
N GLY A 651 24.55 21.77 -18.80
CA GLY A 651 23.93 21.04 -19.90
C GLY A 651 24.03 19.51 -19.80
N GLY A 652 24.55 18.99 -18.68
CA GLY A 652 24.58 17.55 -18.42
C GLY A 652 23.19 16.99 -18.09
N ILE A 653 23.02 15.68 -18.24
CA ILE A 653 21.79 14.95 -17.92
C ILE A 653 22.16 13.73 -17.08
N LEU A 654 21.64 13.64 -15.87
CA LEU A 654 21.68 12.40 -15.10
C LEU A 654 20.68 11.42 -15.70
N ILE A 655 21.19 10.27 -16.13
CA ILE A 655 20.41 9.19 -16.73
C ILE A 655 20.40 8.02 -15.76
N CYS A 656 19.21 7.62 -15.32
CA CYS A 656 19.00 6.42 -14.52
C CYS A 656 18.40 5.33 -15.42
N ILE A 657 19.13 4.23 -15.64
CA ILE A 657 18.70 3.09 -16.45
C ILE A 657 18.47 1.89 -15.53
N ASN A 658 17.35 1.20 -15.70
CA ASN A 658 17.16 -0.13 -15.13
C ASN A 658 16.86 -1.08 -16.28
N ALA A 659 17.90 -1.79 -16.69
CA ALA A 659 17.81 -2.82 -17.70
C ALA A 659 17.22 -4.11 -17.09
N TYR A 660 16.39 -4.80 -17.88
CA TYR A 660 15.82 -6.09 -17.52
C TYR A 660 16.86 -7.20 -17.62
N ASP A 661 17.61 -7.17 -18.73
CA ASP A 661 18.78 -7.97 -19.03
C ASP A 661 19.87 -7.01 -19.51
N SER A 662 20.95 -7.53 -20.09
CA SER A 662 21.92 -6.70 -20.78
C SER A 662 21.30 -5.97 -22.00
N PHE A 663 21.85 -4.80 -22.34
CA PHE A 663 21.42 -4.00 -23.48
C PHE A 663 22.66 -3.49 -24.23
N PRO A 664 22.69 -3.55 -25.58
CA PRO A 664 23.88 -3.22 -26.36
C PRO A 664 24.40 -1.81 -26.10
N ALA A 665 25.66 -1.60 -26.40
CA ALA A 665 26.27 -0.29 -26.25
C ALA A 665 25.56 0.76 -27.12
N VAL A 666 25.34 1.96 -26.58
CA VAL A 666 24.49 3.00 -27.19
C VAL A 666 25.21 4.33 -27.37
N ARG A 667 24.81 5.08 -28.42
CA ARG A 667 25.03 6.52 -28.56
C ARG A 667 23.77 7.29 -28.22
N LEU A 668 23.96 8.50 -27.72
CA LEU A 668 22.88 9.38 -27.30
C LEU A 668 22.73 10.58 -28.23
N THR A 669 21.48 10.87 -28.53
CA THR A 669 21.08 12.08 -29.24
C THR A 669 20.01 12.77 -28.40
N VAL A 670 20.28 14.00 -27.97
CA VAL A 670 19.32 14.78 -27.21
C VAL A 670 18.59 15.72 -28.15
N LYS A 671 17.26 15.66 -28.12
CA LYS A 671 16.36 16.56 -28.87
C LYS A 671 15.63 17.43 -27.87
N GLN A 672 15.78 18.74 -27.99
CA GLN A 672 15.14 19.69 -27.09
C GLN A 672 14.18 20.59 -27.86
N GLU A 673 13.01 20.81 -27.28
CA GLU A 673 12.05 21.81 -27.76
C GLU A 673 12.42 23.21 -27.27
N ASN A 674 12.23 24.21 -28.12
CA ASN A 674 12.09 25.60 -27.69
C ASN A 674 10.60 25.95 -27.71
N ILE A 675 10.02 26.21 -26.54
CA ILE A 675 8.57 26.44 -26.42
C ILE A 675 8.12 27.74 -27.09
N GLU A 676 8.97 28.76 -27.11
CA GLU A 676 8.67 30.09 -27.65
C GLU A 676 8.80 30.11 -29.18
N GLU A 677 9.88 29.53 -29.70
CA GLU A 677 10.16 29.48 -31.14
C GLU A 677 9.43 28.34 -31.87
N ASP A 678 8.91 27.35 -31.13
CA ASP A 678 8.31 26.12 -31.67
C ASP A 678 9.28 25.32 -32.57
N THR A 679 10.57 25.42 -32.27
CA THR A 679 11.69 24.74 -32.95
C THR A 679 12.18 23.54 -32.13
N VAL A 680 12.90 22.63 -32.79
CA VAL A 680 13.56 21.48 -32.14
C VAL A 680 15.04 21.55 -32.49
N VAL A 681 15.88 21.56 -31.47
CA VAL A 681 17.34 21.47 -31.60
C VAL A 681 17.82 20.08 -31.22
N GLU A 682 18.91 19.64 -31.84
CA GLU A 682 19.47 18.30 -31.66
C GLU A 682 20.97 18.40 -31.36
N ALA A 683 21.44 17.62 -30.41
CA ALA A 683 22.86 17.55 -30.05
C ALA A 683 23.28 16.13 -29.68
N GLU A 684 24.51 15.76 -30.03
CA GLU A 684 25.09 14.47 -29.63
C GLU A 684 25.59 14.52 -28.19
N TYR A 685 25.35 13.43 -27.45
CA TYR A 685 25.74 13.27 -26.06
C TYR A 685 26.58 12.01 -25.87
N VAL A 686 27.44 12.05 -24.85
CA VAL A 686 28.29 10.94 -24.42
C VAL A 686 27.82 10.46 -23.06
N LEU A 687 27.61 9.16 -22.92
CA LEU A 687 27.33 8.53 -21.63
C LEU A 687 28.65 8.40 -20.84
N ARG A 688 28.66 8.83 -19.58
CA ARG A 688 29.83 8.70 -18.68
C ARG A 688 29.47 7.97 -17.40
N ARG A 689 30.41 7.17 -16.89
CA ARG A 689 30.32 6.55 -15.55
C ARG A 689 30.51 7.61 -14.46
N ARG A 690 30.27 7.21 -13.20
CA ARG A 690 30.42 8.10 -12.03
C ARG A 690 31.85 8.61 -11.82
N ASP A 691 32.85 7.89 -12.32
CA ASP A 691 34.27 8.29 -12.31
C ASP A 691 34.64 9.27 -13.43
N GLY A 692 33.69 9.60 -14.32
CA GLY A 692 33.88 10.52 -15.44
C GLY A 692 34.35 9.87 -16.74
N ALA A 693 34.68 8.57 -16.74
CA ALA A 693 35.08 7.86 -17.95
C ALA A 693 33.92 7.75 -18.95
N GLU A 694 34.21 7.89 -20.23
CA GLU A 694 33.26 7.63 -21.32
C GLU A 694 32.87 6.16 -21.30
N PHE A 695 31.55 5.89 -21.41
CA PHE A 695 30.98 4.56 -21.41
C PHE A 695 30.57 4.19 -22.83
N SER A 696 31.18 3.12 -23.35
CA SER A 696 30.94 2.58 -24.69
C SER A 696 30.72 1.07 -24.69
N ASP A 697 30.48 0.48 -23.51
CA ASP A 697 30.27 -0.95 -23.32
C ASP A 697 28.77 -1.31 -23.34
N GLU A 698 28.47 -2.60 -23.26
CA GLU A 698 27.10 -3.10 -23.03
C GLU A 698 26.58 -2.63 -21.66
N ILE A 699 25.34 -2.13 -21.62
CA ILE A 699 24.67 -1.73 -20.36
C ILE A 699 24.21 -3.00 -19.65
N THR A 700 24.74 -3.25 -18.46
CA THR A 700 24.37 -4.41 -17.64
C THR A 700 23.31 -4.06 -16.59
N ILE A 701 22.80 -5.07 -15.88
CA ILE A 701 21.85 -4.89 -14.78
C ILE A 701 22.46 -4.01 -13.66
N ASP A 702 23.77 -4.07 -13.44
CA ASP A 702 24.44 -3.29 -12.39
C ASP A 702 24.65 -1.81 -12.78
N ASP A 703 24.68 -1.53 -14.08
CA ASP A 703 24.88 -0.20 -14.63
C ASP A 703 23.60 0.66 -14.57
N SER A 704 23.38 1.30 -13.41
CA SER A 704 22.11 2.00 -13.15
C SER A 704 22.14 3.52 -13.31
N HIS A 705 23.31 4.14 -13.17
CA HIS A 705 23.42 5.60 -13.09
C HIS A 705 24.57 6.12 -13.95
N PHE A 706 24.23 7.03 -14.85
CA PHE A 706 25.17 7.63 -15.78
C PHE A 706 25.02 9.15 -15.81
N LEU A 707 26.10 9.85 -16.14
CA LEU A 707 26.06 11.25 -16.50
C LEU A 707 26.23 11.37 -18.02
N ALA A 708 25.22 11.88 -18.70
CA ALA A 708 25.33 12.23 -20.11
C ALA A 708 25.78 13.68 -20.26
N THR A 709 26.82 13.92 -21.06
CA THR A 709 27.36 15.26 -21.34
C THR A 709 27.36 15.54 -22.84
N PRO A 710 27.09 16.78 -23.29
CA PRO A 710 27.12 17.10 -24.71
C PRO A 710 28.53 16.88 -25.29
N ARG A 711 28.62 16.42 -26.55
CA ARG A 711 29.91 16.37 -27.29
C ARG A 711 30.37 17.77 -27.70
N ASP A 712 29.42 18.62 -28.07
CA ASP A 712 29.66 20.02 -28.41
C ASP A 712 29.44 20.90 -27.17
N GLU A 713 30.51 21.49 -26.64
CA GLU A 713 30.46 22.38 -25.48
C GLU A 713 29.64 23.67 -25.73
N ALA A 714 29.41 24.03 -27.00
CA ALA A 714 28.57 25.17 -27.34
C ALA A 714 27.07 24.91 -27.09
N PHE A 715 26.64 23.65 -27.13
CA PHE A 715 25.24 23.30 -26.87
C PHE A 715 24.90 23.48 -25.39
N LYS A 716 23.85 24.27 -25.12
CA LYS A 716 23.35 24.52 -23.77
C LYS A 716 21.92 24.02 -23.65
N LEU A 717 21.74 22.93 -22.91
CA LEU A 717 20.43 22.41 -22.56
C LEU A 717 19.71 23.38 -21.60
N ASP A 718 18.52 23.88 -21.95
CA ASP A 718 17.65 24.58 -20.97
C ASP A 718 16.88 23.54 -20.14
N PRO A 719 17.13 23.42 -18.81
CA PRO A 719 16.49 22.43 -17.96
C PRO A 719 14.97 22.62 -17.78
N ARG A 720 14.44 23.80 -18.11
CA ARG A 720 13.01 24.13 -17.98
C ARG A 720 12.19 23.63 -19.16
N GLU A 721 12.84 23.33 -20.27
CA GLU A 721 12.21 22.92 -21.52
C GLU A 721 11.99 21.41 -21.61
N TYR A 722 11.14 21.02 -22.55
CA TYR A 722 10.94 19.61 -22.85
C TYR A 722 12.13 19.08 -23.64
N PHE A 723 12.66 17.91 -23.24
CA PHE A 723 13.69 17.23 -24.02
C PHE A 723 13.49 15.72 -24.03
N GLU A 724 14.06 15.10 -25.06
CA GLU A 724 14.09 13.66 -25.28
C GLU A 724 15.54 13.20 -25.44
N VAL A 725 15.88 12.07 -24.84
CA VAL A 725 17.15 11.37 -24.99
C VAL A 725 16.91 10.13 -25.84
N HIS A 726 17.33 10.19 -27.10
CA HIS A 726 17.23 9.11 -28.06
C HIS A 726 18.46 8.23 -27.98
N PHE A 727 18.26 6.92 -28.15
CA PHE A 727 19.29 5.90 -28.07
C PHE A 727 19.49 5.29 -29.46
N SER A 728 20.74 5.10 -29.87
CA SER A 728 21.11 4.37 -31.08
C SER A 728 22.15 3.32 -30.74
N ALA A 729 21.99 2.08 -31.21
CA ALA A 729 22.99 1.05 -30.98
C ALA A 729 24.30 1.40 -31.69
N LEU A 730 25.43 1.14 -31.04
CA LEU A 730 26.72 1.13 -31.70
C LEU A 730 26.77 -0.04 -32.69
N ASP A 731 27.52 0.12 -33.79
CA ASP A 731 27.61 -0.88 -34.87
C ASP A 731 28.16 -2.21 -34.34
N GLN A 732 27.25 -3.09 -33.94
CA GLN A 732 27.49 -4.46 -33.54
C GLN A 732 26.79 -5.37 -34.53
N GLU A 733 27.51 -6.38 -35.04
CA GLU A 733 27.00 -7.29 -36.09
C GLU A 733 25.68 -7.97 -35.68
N GLU A 734 25.52 -8.26 -34.38
CA GLU A 734 24.31 -8.83 -33.81
C GLU A 734 23.07 -7.95 -33.94
N TRP A 735 23.23 -6.63 -33.84
CA TRP A 735 22.13 -5.65 -33.83
C TRP A 735 22.03 -4.87 -35.14
N LYS A 736 22.71 -5.34 -36.18
CA LYS A 736 22.66 -4.71 -37.51
C LYS A 736 21.23 -4.71 -38.05
N GLY A 737 20.73 -3.52 -38.39
CA GLY A 737 19.35 -3.34 -38.85
C GLY A 737 18.27 -3.40 -37.76
N ALA A 738 18.68 -3.43 -36.49
CA ALA A 738 17.76 -3.33 -35.37
C ALA A 738 17.01 -1.98 -35.37
N LYS A 739 15.77 -2.01 -34.92
CA LYS A 739 14.96 -0.80 -34.71
C LYS A 739 14.91 -0.49 -33.23
N ILE A 740 15.19 0.76 -32.88
CA ILE A 740 14.98 1.26 -31.52
C ILE A 740 13.66 2.01 -31.47
N CYS A 741 12.85 1.65 -30.49
CA CYS A 741 11.60 2.30 -30.14
C CYS A 741 11.74 2.89 -28.73
N GLY A 742 11.17 4.06 -28.51
CA GLY A 742 11.27 4.74 -27.23
C GLY A 742 12.49 5.64 -27.07
N PHE A 743 12.43 6.47 -26.04
CA PHE A 743 13.41 7.47 -25.68
C PHE A 743 13.21 7.84 -24.21
N GLY A 744 14.26 8.32 -23.56
CA GLY A 744 14.17 9.02 -22.28
C GLY A 744 13.51 10.37 -22.49
N ARG A 745 12.70 10.85 -21.56
CA ARG A 745 12.13 12.20 -21.66
C ARG A 745 12.04 12.90 -20.32
N ARG A 746 11.92 14.22 -20.40
CA ARG A 746 11.62 15.09 -19.27
C ARG A 746 10.58 16.11 -19.72
N LEU A 747 9.44 16.17 -19.04
CA LEU A 747 8.42 17.19 -19.31
C LEU A 747 8.95 18.61 -19.02
N SER A 748 8.55 19.60 -19.82
CA SER A 748 8.91 21.00 -19.52
C SER A 748 8.31 21.43 -18.18
N ASP A 749 9.03 22.29 -17.46
CA ASP A 749 8.53 22.87 -16.21
C ASP A 749 7.28 23.72 -16.46
N TYR A 750 7.17 24.33 -17.64
CA TYR A 750 5.98 25.05 -18.09
C TYR A 750 4.75 24.13 -18.20
N GLU A 751 4.89 22.93 -18.80
CA GLU A 751 3.79 21.98 -18.91
C GLU A 751 3.42 21.39 -17.55
N ARG A 752 4.42 21.10 -16.71
CA ARG A 752 4.20 20.65 -15.32
C ARG A 752 3.45 21.70 -14.50
N GLU A 753 3.81 22.97 -14.64
CA GLU A 753 3.12 24.08 -13.98
C GLU A 753 1.66 24.17 -14.46
N ALA A 754 1.42 24.10 -15.77
CA ALA A 754 0.08 24.10 -16.33
C ALA A 754 -0.77 22.94 -15.78
N ARG A 755 -0.25 21.70 -15.83
CA ARG A 755 -0.92 20.51 -15.26
C ARG A 755 -1.22 20.67 -13.77
N ARG A 756 -0.29 21.26 -13.00
CA ARG A 756 -0.47 21.54 -11.57
C ARG A 756 -1.57 22.57 -11.34
N LYS A 757 -1.59 23.67 -12.09
CA LYS A 757 -2.63 24.71 -11.99
C LYS A 757 -4.01 24.17 -12.37
N VAL A 758 -4.10 23.29 -13.37
CA VAL A 758 -5.35 22.57 -13.70
C VAL A 758 -5.85 21.78 -12.50
N LYS A 759 -5.00 20.93 -11.91
CA LYS A 759 -5.39 20.14 -10.73
C LYS A 759 -5.86 21.03 -9.57
N GLN A 760 -5.15 22.13 -9.30
CA GLN A 760 -5.52 23.09 -8.25
C GLN A 760 -6.86 23.77 -8.52
N HIS A 761 -7.12 24.18 -9.76
CA HIS A 761 -8.37 24.82 -10.17
C HIS A 761 -9.57 23.91 -9.93
N TYR A 762 -9.50 22.66 -10.39
CA TYR A 762 -10.60 21.71 -10.22
C TYR A 762 -10.75 21.23 -8.78
N HIS A 763 -9.65 21.13 -8.02
CA HIS A 763 -9.73 20.85 -6.59
C HIS A 763 -10.50 21.95 -5.84
N LYS A 764 -10.20 23.21 -6.15
CA LYS A 764 -10.93 24.35 -5.58
C LYS A 764 -12.40 24.39 -6.04
N LEU A 765 -12.65 24.11 -7.32
CA LEU A 765 -14.02 24.00 -7.85
C LEU A 765 -14.82 22.92 -7.12
N GLU A 766 -14.20 21.78 -6.81
CA GLU A 766 -14.81 20.71 -6.01
C GLU A 766 -15.09 21.16 -4.57
N GLU A 767 -14.17 21.87 -3.92
CA GLU A 767 -14.39 22.45 -2.59
C GLU A 767 -15.56 23.44 -2.58
N ASP A 768 -15.63 24.33 -3.57
CA ASP A 768 -16.61 25.41 -3.64
C ASP A 768 -18.01 24.92 -4.04
N THR A 769 -18.10 23.96 -4.97
CA THR A 769 -19.38 23.54 -5.58
C THR A 769 -19.86 22.16 -5.15
N GLY A 770 -18.99 21.35 -4.54
CA GLY A 770 -19.23 19.93 -4.28
C GLY A 770 -19.33 19.07 -5.55
N LYS A 771 -19.23 19.66 -6.75
CA LYS A 771 -19.24 18.95 -8.03
C LYS A 771 -17.83 18.51 -8.37
N VAL A 772 -17.70 17.24 -8.74
CA VAL A 772 -16.40 16.65 -9.01
C VAL A 772 -16.25 16.38 -10.49
N ALA A 773 -15.15 16.90 -11.01
CA ALA A 773 -14.72 16.69 -12.37
C ALA A 773 -13.66 15.57 -12.37
N ASP A 774 -13.87 14.53 -13.17
CA ASP A 774 -12.81 13.57 -13.46
C ASP A 774 -11.89 14.22 -14.50
N ILE A 775 -10.74 14.72 -14.05
CA ILE A 775 -9.86 15.54 -14.89
C ILE A 775 -9.17 14.64 -15.91
N ARG A 776 -9.61 14.73 -17.16
CA ARG A 776 -8.95 14.12 -18.31
C ARG A 776 -8.17 15.21 -19.03
N LEU A 777 -6.86 15.24 -18.81
CA LEU A 777 -5.99 16.24 -19.41
C LEU A 777 -5.28 15.65 -20.63
N GLU A 778 -5.61 16.18 -21.81
CA GLU A 778 -4.98 15.84 -23.08
C GLU A 778 -4.10 16.99 -23.59
N ARG A 779 -3.09 16.66 -24.39
CA ARG A 779 -2.33 17.66 -25.13
C ARG A 779 -2.99 17.81 -26.51
N ALA A 780 -3.05 19.03 -27.02
CA ALA A 780 -3.62 19.25 -28.34
C ALA A 780 -2.84 18.49 -29.43
N GLU A 781 -3.57 17.75 -30.25
CA GLU A 781 -3.07 16.96 -31.37
C GLU A 781 -3.10 17.78 -32.67
N GLN A 782 -2.32 17.34 -33.65
CA GLN A 782 -2.33 17.92 -34.99
C GLN A 782 -3.65 17.60 -35.69
N ASP A 783 -4.05 18.47 -36.62
CA ASP A 783 -5.24 18.30 -37.46
C ASP A 783 -6.54 18.01 -36.68
N SER A 784 -6.59 18.53 -35.46
CA SER A 784 -7.69 18.33 -34.51
C SER A 784 -8.43 19.63 -34.23
N ARG A 785 -9.69 19.49 -33.78
CA ARG A 785 -10.56 20.60 -33.42
C ARG A 785 -10.96 20.51 -31.95
N TYR A 786 -10.78 21.62 -31.23
CA TYR A 786 -11.12 21.73 -29.82
C TYR A 786 -12.06 22.92 -29.61
N SER A 787 -13.19 22.70 -28.95
CA SER A 787 -14.19 23.74 -28.67
C SER A 787 -14.54 23.72 -27.19
N GLY A 788 -14.45 24.87 -26.53
CA GLY A 788 -14.52 24.91 -25.08
C GLY A 788 -14.45 26.30 -24.46
N ASN A 789 -14.44 26.34 -23.13
CA ASN A 789 -14.20 27.54 -22.35
C ASN A 789 -12.75 27.57 -21.89
N VAL A 790 -12.11 28.73 -21.98
CA VAL A 790 -10.77 28.92 -21.43
C VAL A 790 -10.88 29.01 -19.91
N VAL A 791 -10.42 27.97 -19.21
CA VAL A 791 -10.53 27.92 -17.74
C VAL A 791 -9.29 28.48 -17.06
N LEU A 792 -8.12 28.35 -17.69
CA LEU A 792 -6.85 28.84 -17.16
C LEU A 792 -5.92 29.26 -18.31
N ALA A 793 -5.03 30.20 -18.01
CA ALA A 793 -3.88 30.52 -18.84
C ALA A 793 -2.64 30.60 -17.95
N THR A 794 -1.55 30.04 -18.42
CA THR A 794 -0.19 30.20 -17.87
C THR A 794 0.64 31.02 -18.84
N GLU A 795 1.91 31.25 -18.52
CA GLU A 795 2.81 32.00 -19.41
C GLU A 795 2.93 31.37 -20.80
N HIS A 796 2.91 30.04 -20.90
CA HIS A 796 3.15 29.31 -22.16
C HIS A 796 1.97 28.46 -22.64
N TYR A 797 1.06 28.08 -21.74
CA TYR A 797 -0.07 27.20 -22.05
C TYR A 797 -1.42 27.86 -21.74
N LEU A 798 -2.34 27.69 -22.67
CA LEU A 798 -3.78 27.89 -22.51
C LEU A 798 -4.45 26.57 -22.17
N VAL A 799 -5.41 26.61 -21.26
CA VAL A 799 -6.18 25.45 -20.81
C VAL A 799 -7.63 25.61 -21.26
N LEU A 800 -8.12 24.67 -22.05
CA LEU A 800 -9.47 24.68 -22.59
C LEU A 800 -10.28 23.52 -22.03
N GLU A 801 -11.40 23.81 -21.35
CA GLU A 801 -12.38 22.81 -20.91
C GLU A 801 -13.40 22.56 -22.03
N ARG A 802 -13.58 21.30 -22.44
CA ARG A 802 -14.53 20.93 -23.49
C ARG A 802 -15.96 21.21 -23.07
N MET A 803 -16.75 21.64 -24.06
CA MET A 803 -18.17 21.90 -23.87
C MET A 803 -18.94 20.65 -23.43
N GLY A 804 -19.62 20.73 -22.28
CA GLY A 804 -20.53 19.70 -21.80
C GLY A 804 -19.88 18.49 -21.11
N ASP A 805 -18.54 18.46 -21.00
CA ASP A 805 -17.80 17.41 -20.30
C ASP A 805 -16.88 18.05 -19.24
N LEU A 806 -17.43 18.27 -18.04
CA LEU A 806 -16.73 18.89 -16.93
C LEU A 806 -15.51 18.04 -16.54
N GLY A 807 -14.31 18.61 -16.67
CA GLY A 807 -13.05 17.91 -16.42
C GLY A 807 -12.35 17.37 -17.67
N ALA A 808 -12.97 17.37 -18.84
CA ALA A 808 -12.27 17.12 -20.10
C ALA A 808 -11.51 18.38 -20.53
N VAL A 809 -10.20 18.38 -20.31
CA VAL A 809 -9.34 19.56 -20.42
C VAL A 809 -8.25 19.31 -21.45
N SER A 810 -7.99 20.31 -22.29
CA SER A 810 -6.92 20.27 -23.29
C SER A 810 -5.90 21.37 -23.03
N LEU A 811 -4.61 21.02 -23.15
CA LEU A 811 -3.50 21.96 -23.06
C LEU A 811 -3.07 22.41 -24.46
N HIS A 812 -3.05 23.73 -24.67
CA HIS A 812 -2.68 24.37 -25.93
C HIS A 812 -1.51 25.32 -25.71
N ARG A 813 -0.51 25.29 -26.60
CA ARG A 813 0.62 26.22 -26.50
C ARG A 813 0.26 27.56 -27.08
N LEU A 814 0.52 28.62 -26.33
CA LEU A 814 0.21 29.99 -26.77
C LEU A 814 0.97 30.37 -28.04
N ALA A 815 2.25 29.99 -28.19
CA ALA A 815 3.05 30.23 -29.40
C ALA A 815 2.50 29.57 -30.67
N ARG A 816 1.62 28.56 -30.53
CA ARG A 816 0.95 27.88 -31.65
C ARG A 816 -0.39 28.51 -32.03
N LEU A 817 -0.93 29.43 -31.24
CA LEU A 817 -2.25 30.02 -31.47
C LEU A 817 -2.17 31.29 -32.31
N SER A 818 -3.15 31.51 -33.18
CA SER A 818 -3.25 32.71 -34.02
C SER A 818 -3.48 34.01 -33.24
N ARG A 819 -3.99 33.92 -32.01
CA ARG A 819 -4.17 35.02 -31.04
C ARG A 819 -4.17 34.47 -29.62
N MET A 820 -3.95 35.33 -28.62
CA MET A 820 -4.06 34.97 -27.21
C MET A 820 -5.50 35.11 -26.69
N PRO A 821 -6.17 34.03 -26.27
CA PRO A 821 -7.52 34.09 -25.71
C PRO A 821 -7.52 34.49 -24.23
N LYS A 822 -8.62 35.06 -23.73
CA LYS A 822 -8.77 35.44 -22.31
C LYS A 822 -9.41 34.31 -21.50
N VAL A 823 -9.05 34.21 -20.22
CA VAL A 823 -9.75 33.31 -19.29
C VAL A 823 -11.23 33.70 -19.20
N GLY A 824 -12.12 32.70 -19.28
CA GLY A 824 -13.57 32.87 -19.37
C GLY A 824 -14.09 33.01 -20.81
N GLU A 825 -13.23 33.16 -21.80
CA GLU A 825 -13.62 33.23 -23.20
C GLU A 825 -14.03 31.85 -23.74
N ARG A 826 -15.11 31.80 -24.52
CA ARG A 826 -15.48 30.60 -25.27
C ARG A 826 -14.86 30.67 -26.66
N ILE A 827 -14.09 29.66 -27.02
CA ILE A 827 -13.34 29.63 -28.28
C ILE A 827 -13.43 28.27 -28.98
N THR A 828 -13.11 28.27 -30.26
CA THR A 828 -12.78 27.05 -31.01
C THR A 828 -11.37 27.16 -31.58
N ILE A 829 -10.53 26.18 -31.30
CA ILE A 829 -9.18 26.06 -31.84
C ILE A 829 -9.20 24.97 -32.92
N ARG A 830 -8.83 25.33 -34.15
CA ARG A 830 -8.63 24.37 -35.24
C ARG A 830 -7.16 24.30 -35.60
N TYR A 831 -6.54 23.13 -35.41
CA TYR A 831 -5.16 22.91 -35.84
C TYR A 831 -5.11 22.52 -37.32
N THR A 832 -4.17 23.13 -38.04
CA THR A 832 -3.74 22.72 -39.38
C THR A 832 -2.23 22.52 -39.31
N GLY A 833 -1.80 21.25 -39.20
CA GLY A 833 -0.45 20.92 -38.77
C GLY A 833 -0.17 21.39 -37.33
N LYS A 834 0.92 22.16 -37.13
CA LYS A 834 1.35 22.63 -35.79
C LYS A 834 0.68 23.93 -35.31
N LYS A 835 0.08 24.72 -36.21
CA LYS A 835 -0.55 26.02 -35.85
C LYS A 835 -2.05 25.86 -35.65
N GLY A 836 -2.57 26.49 -34.61
CA GLY A 836 -3.97 26.50 -34.23
C GLY A 836 -4.62 27.86 -34.49
N THR A 837 -5.62 27.90 -35.37
CA THR A 837 -6.43 29.10 -35.58
C THR A 837 -7.52 29.17 -34.51
N VAL A 838 -7.55 30.28 -33.76
CA VAL A 838 -8.56 30.54 -32.73
C VAL A 838 -9.71 31.35 -33.32
N ALA A 839 -10.89 30.73 -33.38
CA ALA A 839 -12.17 31.38 -33.67
C ALA A 839 -12.88 31.76 -32.38
#